data_AF-A0A8T6M1W9-F1
#
_entry.id   AF-A0A8T6M1W9-F1
#
_cell.length_a   1.000
_cell.length_b   1.000
_cell.length_c   1.000
_cell.angle_alpha   90.00
_cell.angle_beta   90.00
_cell.angle_gamma   90.00
#
_symmetry.space_group_name_H-M   'P 1'
#
loop_
_entity.id
_entity.type
_entity.pdbx_description
1 polymer ?
#
loop_
_entity_poly.entity_id
_entity_poly.type
_entity_poly.pdbx_seq_one_letter_code
_entity_poly.pdbx_strand_id
1 'polypeptide(L)'
;MQISRRKLLEYYSNPQIMRAIFTFSTDREFVSAIVDSKGNRKMGARPNFLNEEGDIYSYIARGSNEFHTSIERWCDVMNLGKNKTKEEMDNNRKNWDFIIDIDVDIGFSYAKIIASEIVLFFVDEGIPKKDISIKFSGNKGFHIGLRGEEFPDYICNFGGVLEKRAQAFPFLPLFILCYLEEKVSRQLKQKYIDNFSLENISEQLKQKYIDSSSLKPTKEFLLKPTTTNLQSKPTPLTTQTPYQKQQQTNLFVNLKLDFQVFSSRHFIRSPYSLHPKSGFVSLPILPSKIHSFKKEQATIDAVLSYSGDGLLGFLDKYSVGKASKMVSNAFLWFDKKNKEEKKQILNKIKQEETKYNKDFTIDLLKIDAEKRKKAYIEVVKQGKGLVSTQSFLFNGLINPLYFPPTILNILKGLKDGRKRALFILINFFRSLSYPQNMIEIVVEKWNLCNTSPLPKEYVHQQIFYNFKHKKPILPPSFSSEIYKEIGVYEEDELTKKVKNPITYVLNKLKYKNNSKKPKPRVSSFLSSSYIEEKDFPQTIQNIFKGVFVEPERAAEILINFFRGLGENVSSFYSQEQVELILKEWNLRNTSMVSEEVLAQKIHSNFMRKKAQLIPPLNSEIYKKMGVCGENALTKKTKNPITYVKNKIKKKIKEEKIKEEKIKEEKIKEEKIKEEKIKEEKIK
;
A
#
# COMPACT_ATOMS: atom_id res chain seq x y z
N MET A 1 10.50 -10.12 -37.53
CA MET A 1 11.51 -11.19 -37.41
C MET A 1 10.77 -12.48 -37.11
N GLN A 2 10.83 -13.50 -37.98
CA GLN A 2 10.17 -14.78 -37.71
C GLN A 2 11.18 -15.69 -37.00
N ILE A 3 10.91 -16.06 -35.74
CA ILE A 3 11.77 -16.99 -35.00
C ILE A 3 11.63 -18.37 -35.63
N SER A 4 12.76 -19.00 -35.98
CA SER A 4 12.73 -20.34 -36.58
C SER A 4 12.19 -21.38 -35.59
N ARG A 5 11.49 -22.40 -36.10
CA ARG A 5 10.98 -23.50 -35.25
C ARG A 5 12.11 -24.20 -34.49
N ARG A 6 13.29 -24.34 -35.10
CA ARG A 6 14.50 -24.86 -34.44
C ARG A 6 14.88 -24.03 -33.22
N LYS A 7 14.90 -22.71 -33.34
CA LYS A 7 15.27 -21.81 -32.24
C LYS A 7 14.21 -21.77 -31.13
N LEU A 8 12.93 -21.92 -31.48
CA LEU A 8 11.85 -22.10 -30.49
C LEU A 8 12.01 -23.40 -29.70
N LEU A 9 12.30 -24.51 -30.40
CA LEU A 9 12.53 -25.81 -29.77
C LEU A 9 13.75 -25.75 -28.84
N GLU A 10 14.86 -25.19 -29.30
CA GLU A 10 16.07 -25.01 -28.48
C GLU A 10 15.77 -24.22 -27.21
N TYR A 11 15.08 -23.08 -27.32
CA TYR A 11 14.73 -22.24 -26.18
C TYR A 11 13.82 -22.93 -25.18
N TYR A 12 12.70 -23.49 -25.64
CA TYR A 12 11.72 -24.11 -24.74
C TYR A 12 12.07 -25.53 -24.32
N SER A 13 13.09 -26.16 -24.89
CA SER A 13 13.62 -27.44 -24.37
C SER A 13 14.53 -27.24 -23.16
N ASN A 14 14.87 -26.00 -22.80
CA ASN A 14 15.64 -25.71 -21.60
C ASN A 14 14.80 -26.02 -20.34
N PRO A 15 15.27 -26.92 -19.45
CA PRO A 15 14.51 -27.32 -18.26
C PRO A 15 14.19 -26.17 -17.30
N GLN A 16 15.08 -25.18 -17.17
CA GLN A 16 14.83 -24.03 -16.28
C GLN A 16 13.68 -23.17 -16.81
N ILE A 17 13.59 -23.00 -18.13
CA ILE A 17 12.50 -22.24 -18.78
C ILE A 17 11.18 -23.00 -18.64
N MET A 18 11.17 -24.31 -18.90
CA MET A 18 9.97 -25.13 -18.72
C MET A 18 9.46 -25.07 -17.29
N ARG A 19 10.35 -25.29 -16.32
CA ARG A 19 10.03 -25.19 -14.89
C ARG A 19 9.48 -23.83 -14.51
N ALA A 20 10.07 -22.73 -14.99
CA ALA A 20 9.60 -21.39 -14.65
C ALA A 20 8.18 -21.11 -15.19
N ILE A 21 7.88 -21.53 -16.43
CA ILE A 21 6.54 -21.42 -17.02
C ILE A 21 5.55 -22.31 -16.26
N PHE A 22 5.92 -23.56 -16.00
CA PHE A 22 5.09 -24.54 -15.31
C PHE A 22 4.75 -24.08 -13.88
N THR A 23 5.75 -23.66 -13.12
CA THR A 23 5.59 -23.15 -11.74
C THR A 23 4.65 -21.94 -11.70
N PHE A 24 4.78 -21.02 -12.66
CA PHE A 24 3.86 -19.89 -12.72
C PHE A 24 2.43 -20.32 -13.05
N SER A 25 2.26 -21.34 -13.92
CA SER A 25 0.97 -21.85 -14.37
C SER A 25 0.20 -22.68 -13.35
N THR A 26 0.82 -23.08 -12.24
CA THR A 26 0.17 -23.88 -11.20
C THR A 26 -1.08 -23.20 -10.66
N ASP A 27 -2.17 -23.97 -10.52
CA ASP A 27 -3.52 -23.52 -10.18
C ASP A 27 -4.15 -22.52 -11.17
N ARG A 28 -3.58 -22.28 -12.35
CA ARG A 28 -4.09 -21.28 -13.29
C ARG A 28 -4.59 -21.93 -14.56
N GLU A 29 -5.53 -21.26 -15.21
CA GLU A 29 -5.83 -21.55 -16.60
C GLU A 29 -4.57 -21.21 -17.43
N PHE A 30 -4.19 -22.11 -18.32
CA PHE A 30 -3.06 -21.97 -19.22
C PHE A 30 -3.53 -22.08 -20.66
N VAL A 31 -2.96 -21.28 -21.56
CA VAL A 31 -3.25 -21.40 -22.97
C VAL A 31 -2.03 -21.12 -23.83
N SER A 32 -1.84 -21.96 -24.84
CA SER A 32 -0.87 -21.77 -25.91
C SER A 32 -1.50 -21.04 -27.08
N ALA A 33 -0.72 -20.22 -27.79
CA ALA A 33 -1.13 -19.57 -29.02
C ALA A 33 -0.17 -19.89 -30.16
N ILE A 34 -0.74 -19.96 -31.37
CA ILE A 34 -0.01 -19.98 -32.63
C ILE A 34 -0.17 -18.60 -33.25
N VAL A 35 0.95 -17.88 -33.37
CA VAL A 35 0.99 -16.59 -34.06
C VAL A 35 1.69 -16.76 -35.41
N ASP A 36 0.99 -16.44 -36.49
CA ASP A 36 1.52 -16.53 -37.84
C ASP A 36 2.45 -15.34 -38.20
N SER A 37 3.06 -15.39 -39.39
CA SER A 37 3.96 -14.33 -39.87
C SER A 37 3.27 -12.98 -40.10
N LYS A 38 1.93 -12.98 -40.28
CA LYS A 38 1.10 -11.77 -40.41
C LYS A 38 0.65 -11.23 -39.05
N GLY A 39 0.96 -11.94 -37.96
CA GLY A 39 0.61 -11.58 -36.60
C GLY A 39 -0.81 -11.98 -36.20
N ASN A 40 -1.49 -12.82 -36.98
CA ASN A 40 -2.77 -13.40 -36.59
C ASN A 40 -2.55 -14.43 -35.50
N ARG A 41 -3.36 -14.35 -34.44
CA ARG A 41 -3.23 -15.21 -33.27
C ARG A 41 -4.39 -16.22 -33.24
N LYS A 42 -4.06 -17.51 -33.25
CA LYS A 42 -4.99 -18.60 -32.95
C LYS A 42 -4.71 -19.12 -31.54
N MET A 43 -5.66 -18.89 -30.64
CA MET A 43 -5.57 -19.34 -29.25
C MET A 43 -5.98 -20.81 -29.12
N GLY A 44 -5.33 -21.54 -28.21
CA GLY A 44 -5.67 -22.91 -27.86
C GLY A 44 -7.06 -23.04 -27.20
N ALA A 45 -7.53 -24.28 -27.09
CA ALA A 45 -8.79 -24.59 -26.44
C ALA A 45 -8.78 -24.23 -24.94
N ARG A 46 -9.96 -23.94 -24.38
CA ARG A 46 -10.17 -23.49 -23.01
C ARG A 46 -11.39 -24.19 -22.39
N PRO A 47 -11.38 -24.52 -21.09
CA PRO A 47 -10.25 -24.35 -20.17
C PRO A 47 -9.14 -25.37 -20.42
N ASN A 48 -7.94 -25.06 -19.93
CA ASN A 48 -6.78 -25.92 -20.08
C ASN A 48 -5.73 -25.56 -19.01
N PHE A 49 -4.84 -26.50 -18.69
CA PHE A 49 -3.74 -26.34 -17.73
C PHE A 49 -2.52 -27.17 -18.18
N LEU A 50 -1.36 -26.97 -17.53
CA LEU A 50 -0.19 -27.84 -17.71
C LEU A 50 -0.22 -28.93 -16.63
N ASN A 51 -0.13 -30.20 -17.05
CA ASN A 51 -0.02 -31.34 -16.12
C ASN A 51 1.43 -31.52 -15.65
N GLU A 52 2.37 -31.37 -16.58
CA GLU A 52 3.81 -31.52 -16.32
C GLU A 52 4.65 -30.52 -17.13
N GLU A 53 5.93 -30.36 -16.76
CA GLU A 53 6.85 -29.45 -17.46
C GLU A 53 6.99 -29.78 -18.96
N GLY A 54 6.95 -31.07 -19.32
CA GLY A 54 7.07 -31.57 -20.70
C GLY A 54 5.91 -31.20 -21.64
N ASP A 55 4.75 -30.83 -21.10
CA ASP A 55 3.60 -30.39 -21.90
C ASP A 55 3.95 -29.16 -22.77
N ILE A 56 4.84 -28.29 -22.28
CA ILE A 56 5.31 -27.10 -23.00
C ILE A 56 5.96 -27.51 -24.32
N TYR A 57 6.83 -28.53 -24.29
CA TYR A 57 7.48 -29.06 -25.49
C TYR A 57 6.44 -29.59 -26.49
N SER A 58 5.42 -30.30 -26.01
CA SER A 58 4.33 -30.80 -26.84
C SER A 58 3.56 -29.68 -27.55
N TYR A 59 3.32 -28.53 -26.90
CA TYR A 59 2.71 -27.37 -27.55
C TYR A 59 3.60 -26.76 -28.64
N ILE A 60 4.90 -26.63 -28.40
CA ILE A 60 5.86 -26.14 -29.41
C ILE A 60 5.95 -27.11 -30.59
N ALA A 61 5.96 -28.42 -30.32
CA ALA A 61 5.93 -29.45 -31.37
C ALA A 61 4.69 -29.33 -32.26
N ARG A 62 3.53 -28.91 -31.70
CA ARG A 62 2.30 -28.60 -32.46
C ARG A 62 2.27 -27.20 -33.09
N GLY A 63 3.36 -26.42 -32.98
CA GLY A 63 3.53 -25.12 -33.63
C GLY A 63 3.17 -23.90 -32.78
N SER A 64 2.89 -24.07 -31.48
CA SER A 64 2.72 -22.92 -30.59
C SER A 64 4.02 -22.14 -30.43
N ASN A 65 3.91 -20.83 -30.23
CA ASN A 65 5.06 -19.93 -30.08
C ASN A 65 4.86 -18.83 -29.05
N GLU A 66 3.74 -18.87 -28.32
CA GLU A 66 3.34 -17.91 -27.29
C GLU A 66 2.50 -18.62 -26.23
N PHE A 67 2.70 -18.27 -24.95
CA PHE A 67 2.01 -18.87 -23.81
C PHE A 67 1.44 -17.80 -22.89
N HIS A 68 0.24 -18.08 -22.39
CA HIS A 68 -0.53 -17.20 -21.54
C HIS A 68 -1.11 -17.95 -20.34
N THR A 69 -1.30 -17.23 -19.25
CA THR A 69 -1.72 -17.81 -17.97
C THR A 69 -2.64 -16.86 -17.22
N SER A 70 -3.68 -17.39 -16.57
CA SER A 70 -4.71 -16.56 -15.93
C SER A 70 -4.21 -15.87 -14.67
N ILE A 71 -4.77 -14.71 -14.36
CA ILE A 71 -4.45 -13.99 -13.12
C ILE A 71 -5.13 -14.62 -11.91
N GLU A 72 -6.36 -15.09 -12.11
CA GLU A 72 -7.08 -15.92 -11.15
C GLU A 72 -6.43 -17.30 -11.02
N ARG A 73 -6.49 -17.85 -9.81
CA ARG A 73 -6.10 -19.20 -9.45
C ARG A 73 -7.34 -19.98 -9.04
N TRP A 74 -7.42 -21.22 -9.48
CA TRP A 74 -8.61 -22.06 -9.41
C TRP A 74 -8.33 -23.31 -8.59
N CYS A 75 -9.35 -23.82 -7.91
CA CYS A 75 -9.30 -25.11 -7.24
C CYS A 75 -9.30 -26.24 -8.27
N ASP A 76 -10.13 -26.11 -9.31
CA ASP A 76 -10.16 -26.99 -10.47
C ASP A 76 -10.27 -26.17 -11.76
N VAL A 77 -9.21 -26.17 -12.56
CA VAL A 77 -9.15 -25.42 -13.83
C VAL A 77 -10.13 -26.00 -14.87
N MET A 78 -10.35 -27.31 -14.87
CA MET A 78 -11.24 -27.96 -15.84
C MET A 78 -12.72 -27.68 -15.54
N ASN A 79 -13.03 -27.36 -14.28
CA ASN A 79 -14.36 -26.90 -13.86
C ASN A 79 -14.62 -25.41 -14.17
N LEU A 80 -14.10 -24.92 -15.30
CA LEU A 80 -14.37 -23.60 -15.85
C LEU A 80 -15.16 -23.74 -17.16
N GLY A 81 -16.00 -22.74 -17.51
CA GLY A 81 -16.80 -22.85 -18.72
C GLY A 81 -17.73 -21.67 -18.93
N LYS A 82 -18.42 -21.67 -20.08
CA LYS A 82 -19.40 -20.62 -20.44
C LYS A 82 -20.73 -20.74 -19.68
N ASN A 83 -21.02 -21.93 -19.14
CA ASN A 83 -22.31 -22.23 -18.47
C ASN A 83 -22.20 -22.16 -16.93
N LYS A 84 -21.13 -21.56 -16.39
CA LYS A 84 -20.94 -21.42 -14.94
C LYS A 84 -21.59 -20.15 -14.45
N THR A 85 -22.37 -20.27 -13.37
CA THR A 85 -22.86 -19.13 -12.62
C THR A 85 -21.71 -18.42 -11.90
N LYS A 86 -21.92 -17.16 -11.53
CA LYS A 86 -20.95 -16.39 -10.74
C LYS A 86 -20.60 -17.09 -9.43
N GLU A 87 -21.59 -17.65 -8.74
CA GLU A 87 -21.37 -18.35 -7.47
C GLU A 87 -20.50 -19.60 -7.66
N GLU A 88 -20.73 -20.39 -8.71
CA GLU A 88 -19.87 -21.53 -9.03
C GLU A 88 -18.43 -21.09 -9.35
N MET A 89 -18.26 -20.01 -10.11
CA MET A 89 -16.94 -19.45 -10.39
C MET A 89 -16.25 -18.96 -9.12
N ASP A 90 -16.97 -18.24 -8.26
CA ASP A 90 -16.44 -17.69 -7.01
C ASP A 90 -16.08 -18.80 -6.00
N ASN A 91 -16.85 -19.89 -5.98
CA ASN A 91 -16.57 -21.07 -5.15
C ASN A 91 -15.40 -21.89 -5.69
N ASN A 92 -15.19 -21.92 -7.01
CA ASN A 92 -14.04 -22.56 -7.63
C ASN A 92 -12.77 -21.69 -7.57
N ARG A 93 -12.88 -20.40 -7.28
CA ARG A 93 -11.72 -19.52 -7.20
C ARG A 93 -10.92 -19.78 -5.92
N LYS A 94 -9.69 -20.26 -6.09
CA LYS A 94 -8.73 -20.48 -5.01
C LYS A 94 -8.12 -19.16 -4.52
N ASN A 95 -7.68 -18.32 -5.44
CA ASN A 95 -7.09 -17.01 -5.15
C ASN A 95 -7.02 -16.15 -6.43
N TRP A 96 -6.43 -14.96 -6.34
CA TRP A 96 -6.04 -14.13 -7.47
C TRP A 96 -4.78 -13.35 -7.11
N ASP A 97 -3.93 -13.09 -8.09
CA ASP A 97 -2.75 -12.24 -7.89
C ASP A 97 -3.03 -10.82 -8.39
N PHE A 98 -2.43 -9.83 -7.75
CA PHE A 98 -2.59 -8.43 -8.16
C PHE A 98 -1.55 -8.12 -9.21
N ILE A 99 -1.93 -7.94 -10.46
CA ILE A 99 -1.00 -7.66 -11.57
C ILE A 99 -1.41 -6.38 -12.28
N ILE A 100 -0.44 -5.52 -12.53
CA ILE A 100 -0.57 -4.27 -13.27
C ILE A 100 0.16 -4.45 -14.59
N ASP A 101 -0.53 -4.22 -15.70
CA ASP A 101 0.07 -4.11 -17.03
C ASP A 101 0.36 -2.64 -17.35
N ILE A 102 1.64 -2.34 -17.54
CA ILE A 102 2.14 -1.00 -17.89
C ILE A 102 2.48 -1.03 -19.37
N ASP A 103 1.53 -0.66 -20.22
CA ASP A 103 1.77 -0.43 -21.64
C ASP A 103 1.78 1.08 -21.94
N VAL A 104 2.90 1.57 -22.47
CA VAL A 104 3.10 3.00 -22.70
C VAL A 104 3.53 3.22 -24.15
N ASP A 105 2.65 3.84 -24.93
CA ASP A 105 2.92 4.11 -26.35
C ASP A 105 4.00 5.19 -26.57
N ILE A 106 4.30 5.98 -25.55
CA ILE A 106 5.24 7.11 -25.61
C ILE A 106 6.71 6.64 -25.55
N GLY A 107 6.97 5.41 -25.13
CA GLY A 107 8.30 4.79 -25.21
C GLY A 107 8.76 4.06 -23.96
N PHE A 108 9.75 3.20 -24.14
CA PHE A 108 10.20 2.24 -23.11
C PHE A 108 10.83 2.92 -21.87
N SER A 109 11.49 4.07 -22.04
CA SER A 109 12.05 4.84 -20.92
C SER A 109 10.95 5.33 -19.97
N TYR A 110 9.77 5.66 -20.48
CA TYR A 110 8.62 6.06 -19.67
C TYR A 110 8.02 4.88 -18.92
N ALA A 111 7.94 3.71 -19.58
CA ALA A 111 7.52 2.47 -18.92
C ALA A 111 8.42 2.15 -17.70
N LYS A 112 9.73 2.39 -17.81
CA LYS A 112 10.66 2.23 -16.68
C LYS A 112 10.38 3.19 -15.53
N ILE A 113 10.13 4.47 -15.83
CA ILE A 113 9.81 5.48 -14.80
C ILE A 113 8.53 5.10 -14.07
N ILE A 114 7.45 4.80 -14.81
CA ILE A 114 6.17 4.41 -14.24
C ILE A 114 6.33 3.13 -13.40
N ALA A 115 7.07 2.15 -13.92
CA ALA A 115 7.33 0.92 -13.18
C ALA A 115 8.06 1.19 -11.85
N SER A 116 9.09 2.04 -11.86
CA SER A 116 9.81 2.44 -10.64
C SER A 116 8.90 3.16 -9.64
N GLU A 117 8.04 4.07 -10.10
CA GLU A 117 7.09 4.78 -9.22
C GLU A 117 6.05 3.84 -8.60
N ILE A 118 5.58 2.84 -9.35
CA ILE A 118 4.67 1.80 -8.82
C ILE A 118 5.38 0.93 -7.77
N VAL A 119 6.65 0.54 -8.01
CA VAL A 119 7.44 -0.20 -7.01
C VAL A 119 7.61 0.63 -5.74
N LEU A 120 7.95 1.92 -5.86
CA LEU A 120 8.06 2.82 -4.71
C LEU A 120 6.74 2.95 -3.96
N PHE A 121 5.63 3.10 -4.67
CA PHE A 121 4.30 3.13 -4.08
C PHE A 121 4.01 1.88 -3.25
N PHE A 122 4.30 0.68 -3.77
CA PHE A 122 4.11 -0.56 -2.99
C PHE A 122 4.99 -0.60 -1.73
N VAL A 123 6.24 -0.16 -1.82
CA VAL A 123 7.13 -0.06 -0.65
C VAL A 123 6.58 0.91 0.39
N ASP A 124 6.10 2.09 -0.02
CA ASP A 124 5.49 3.08 0.87
C ASP A 124 4.21 2.53 1.54
N GLU A 125 3.46 1.70 0.83
CA GLU A 125 2.27 1.00 1.33
C GLU A 125 2.61 -0.22 2.22
N GLY A 126 3.89 -0.48 2.47
CA GLY A 126 4.36 -1.48 3.44
C GLY A 126 4.69 -2.86 2.84
N ILE A 127 4.72 -2.98 1.51
CA ILE A 127 5.13 -4.20 0.83
C ILE A 127 6.67 -4.31 0.84
N PRO A 128 7.25 -5.41 1.34
CA PRO A 128 8.69 -5.62 1.24
C PRO A 128 9.13 -5.64 -0.23
N LYS A 129 10.21 -4.92 -0.57
CA LYS A 129 10.74 -4.87 -1.95
C LYS A 129 11.04 -6.25 -2.55
N LYS A 130 11.37 -7.24 -1.72
CA LYS A 130 11.63 -8.64 -2.12
C LYS A 130 10.37 -9.40 -2.58
N ASP A 131 9.18 -8.95 -2.20
CA ASP A 131 7.89 -9.57 -2.53
C ASP A 131 7.30 -8.96 -3.82
N ILE A 132 7.80 -7.80 -4.25
CA ILE A 132 7.36 -7.13 -5.49
C ILE A 132 8.01 -7.81 -6.69
N SER A 133 7.19 -8.45 -7.52
CA SER A 133 7.64 -9.09 -8.75
C SER A 133 7.48 -8.17 -9.95
N ILE A 134 8.47 -8.14 -10.84
CA ILE A 134 8.39 -7.38 -12.10
C ILE A 134 8.96 -8.20 -13.26
N LYS A 135 8.31 -8.12 -14.41
CA LYS A 135 8.81 -8.70 -15.66
C LYS A 135 8.62 -7.76 -16.84
N PHE A 136 9.56 -7.78 -17.77
CA PHE A 136 9.36 -7.19 -19.09
C PHE A 136 8.25 -7.97 -19.82
N SER A 137 7.30 -7.26 -20.45
CA SER A 137 6.16 -7.90 -21.13
C SER A 137 6.52 -8.55 -22.47
N GLY A 138 7.74 -8.33 -22.96
CA GLY A 138 8.23 -8.79 -24.27
C GLY A 138 8.06 -7.74 -25.37
N ASN A 139 7.43 -6.59 -25.11
CA ASN A 139 7.22 -5.54 -26.12
C ASN A 139 7.59 -4.13 -25.64
N LYS A 140 6.60 -3.37 -25.15
CA LYS A 140 6.75 -1.95 -24.81
C LYS A 140 6.74 -1.67 -23.30
N GLY A 141 6.41 -2.68 -22.50
CA GLY A 141 5.95 -2.47 -21.13
C GLY A 141 6.51 -3.44 -20.10
N PHE A 142 6.00 -3.30 -18.88
CA PHE A 142 6.31 -4.18 -17.75
C PHE A 142 5.01 -4.68 -17.14
N HIS A 143 5.03 -5.91 -16.63
CA HIS A 143 4.04 -6.35 -15.66
C HIS A 143 4.66 -6.29 -14.27
N ILE A 144 3.93 -5.70 -13.33
CA ILE A 144 4.31 -5.68 -11.91
C ILE A 144 3.23 -6.43 -11.16
N GLY A 145 3.60 -7.30 -10.23
CA GLY A 145 2.61 -8.01 -9.45
C GLY A 145 2.99 -8.28 -8.00
N LEU A 146 1.94 -8.53 -7.22
CA LEU A 146 1.96 -9.01 -5.84
C LEU A 146 1.15 -10.30 -5.76
N ARG A 147 1.55 -11.20 -4.87
CA ARG A 147 0.79 -12.44 -4.63
C ARG A 147 -0.52 -12.17 -3.91
N GLY A 148 -1.56 -12.93 -4.24
CA GLY A 148 -2.83 -12.86 -3.54
C GLY A 148 -2.68 -13.05 -2.04
N GLU A 149 -1.78 -13.93 -1.60
CA GLU A 149 -1.47 -14.17 -0.20
C GLU A 149 -0.98 -12.92 0.57
N GLU A 150 -0.46 -11.90 -0.10
CA GLU A 150 -0.07 -10.64 0.55
C GLU A 150 -1.28 -9.82 1.00
N PHE A 151 -2.45 -10.04 0.41
CA PHE A 151 -3.69 -9.36 0.76
C PHE A 151 -4.38 -10.07 1.94
N PRO A 152 -5.17 -9.34 2.76
CA PRO A 152 -5.93 -9.95 3.85
C PRO A 152 -6.81 -11.11 3.36
N ASP A 153 -6.88 -12.21 4.11
CA ASP A 153 -7.74 -13.35 3.79
C ASP A 153 -9.23 -13.00 3.77
N TYR A 154 -9.60 -11.95 4.51
CA TYR A 154 -10.95 -11.45 4.61
C TYR A 154 -10.98 -9.95 4.42
N ILE A 155 -11.91 -9.48 3.60
CA ILE A 155 -12.10 -8.06 3.28
C ILE A 155 -13.55 -7.72 3.55
N CYS A 156 -13.75 -6.58 4.19
CA CYS A 156 -15.08 -6.00 4.27
C CYS A 156 -15.39 -5.38 2.89
N ASN A 157 -16.47 -5.77 2.24
CA ASN A 157 -16.98 -5.12 1.02
C ASN A 157 -17.84 -3.91 1.38
N PHE A 158 -18.02 -2.94 0.46
CA PHE A 158 -18.70 -1.67 0.78
C PHE A 158 -19.98 -1.85 1.60
N GLY A 159 -20.76 -2.91 1.34
CA GLY A 159 -21.97 -3.28 2.07
C GLY A 159 -21.79 -3.75 3.51
N GLY A 160 -20.57 -3.73 4.07
CA GLY A 160 -20.24 -4.23 5.40
C GLY A 160 -20.19 -5.76 5.51
N VAL A 161 -20.23 -6.47 4.38
CA VAL A 161 -20.14 -7.94 4.35
C VAL A 161 -18.68 -8.34 4.35
N LEU A 162 -18.30 -9.25 5.24
CA LEU A 162 -16.99 -9.88 5.20
C LEU A 162 -16.98 -10.94 4.09
N GLU A 163 -16.05 -10.81 3.15
CA GLU A 163 -15.85 -11.73 2.03
C GLU A 163 -14.43 -12.30 2.10
N LYS A 164 -14.28 -13.57 1.70
CA LYS A 164 -12.95 -14.16 1.52
C LYS A 164 -12.24 -13.42 0.38
N ARG A 165 -10.92 -13.30 0.46
CA ARG A 165 -10.09 -12.67 -0.58
C ARG A 165 -10.45 -13.15 -1.98
N ALA A 166 -10.53 -14.46 -2.19
CA ALA A 166 -10.88 -15.03 -3.48
C ALA A 166 -12.23 -14.53 -4.03
N GLN A 167 -13.22 -14.33 -3.16
CA GLN A 167 -14.55 -13.85 -3.55
C GLN A 167 -14.59 -12.34 -3.80
N ALA A 168 -13.60 -11.60 -3.29
CA ALA A 168 -13.50 -10.16 -3.52
C ALA A 168 -13.04 -9.80 -4.94
N PHE A 169 -12.84 -10.79 -5.83
CA PHE A 169 -12.55 -10.57 -7.24
C PHE A 169 -13.84 -10.32 -8.06
N PRO A 170 -13.85 -9.37 -9.02
CA PRO A 170 -12.75 -8.48 -9.39
C PRO A 170 -12.76 -7.16 -8.61
N PHE A 171 -13.72 -6.98 -7.70
CA PHE A 171 -13.98 -5.73 -7.01
C PHE A 171 -12.74 -5.17 -6.29
N LEU A 172 -12.12 -5.93 -5.38
CA LEU A 172 -10.98 -5.47 -4.59
C LEU A 172 -9.78 -5.09 -5.47
N PRO A 173 -9.30 -5.94 -6.40
CA PRO A 173 -8.18 -5.55 -7.24
C PRO A 173 -8.50 -4.32 -8.10
N LEU A 174 -9.69 -4.21 -8.69
CA LEU A 174 -10.09 -2.99 -9.43
C LEU A 174 -10.11 -1.74 -8.53
N PHE A 175 -10.60 -1.88 -7.30
CA PHE A 175 -10.63 -0.80 -6.33
C PHE A 175 -9.23 -0.31 -5.93
N ILE A 176 -8.31 -1.24 -5.69
CA ILE A 176 -6.90 -0.93 -5.40
C ILE A 176 -6.22 -0.32 -6.63
N LEU A 177 -6.56 -0.78 -7.83
CA LEU A 177 -6.04 -0.23 -9.08
C LEU A 177 -6.47 1.24 -9.27
N CYS A 178 -7.73 1.59 -8.98
CA CYS A 178 -8.18 2.99 -8.95
C CYS A 178 -7.38 3.85 -7.96
N TYR A 179 -7.14 3.31 -6.75
CA TYR A 179 -6.37 3.99 -5.72
C TYR A 179 -4.93 4.25 -6.16
N LEU A 180 -4.28 3.22 -6.70
CA LEU A 180 -2.91 3.27 -7.20
C LEU A 180 -2.78 4.24 -8.38
N GLU A 181 -3.67 4.15 -9.37
CA GLU A 181 -3.67 5.02 -10.56
C GLU A 181 -3.70 6.50 -10.16
N GLU A 182 -4.58 6.88 -9.22
CA GLU A 182 -4.65 8.27 -8.74
C GLU A 182 -3.40 8.69 -7.96
N LYS A 183 -2.87 7.80 -7.11
CA LYS A 183 -1.70 8.09 -6.26
C LYS A 183 -0.42 8.25 -7.07
N VAL A 184 -0.15 7.30 -7.95
CA VAL A 184 1.04 7.32 -8.80
C VAL A 184 0.94 8.47 -9.80
N SER A 185 -0.24 8.73 -10.39
CA SER A 185 -0.44 9.91 -11.25
C SER A 185 -0.11 11.22 -10.53
N ARG A 186 -0.52 11.38 -9.26
CA ARG A 186 -0.16 12.56 -8.46
C ARG A 186 1.34 12.64 -8.19
N GLN A 187 2.01 11.53 -7.91
CA GLN A 187 3.45 11.50 -7.68
C GLN A 187 4.22 11.88 -8.94
N LEU A 188 3.82 11.34 -10.10
CA LEU A 188 4.38 11.70 -11.40
C LEU A 188 4.19 13.19 -11.71
N LYS A 189 2.98 13.72 -11.49
CA LYS A 189 2.66 15.15 -11.60
C LYS A 189 3.63 15.99 -10.77
N GLN A 190 3.71 15.70 -9.47
CA GLN A 190 4.51 16.48 -8.52
C GLN A 190 6.01 16.42 -8.81
N LYS A 191 6.54 15.26 -9.22
CA LYS A 191 7.97 15.06 -9.47
C LYS A 191 8.44 15.69 -10.79
N TYR A 192 7.62 15.59 -11.84
CA TYR A 192 8.06 15.85 -13.20
C TYR A 192 7.42 17.06 -13.87
N ILE A 193 6.28 17.56 -13.38
CA ILE A 193 5.64 18.78 -13.94
C ILE A 193 6.09 20.04 -13.19
N ASP A 194 6.12 19.99 -11.86
CA ASP A 194 6.42 21.19 -11.06
C ASP A 194 7.91 21.60 -11.14
N ASN A 195 8.77 20.77 -11.73
CA ASN A 195 10.22 21.00 -11.74
C ASN A 195 10.87 21.32 -13.09
N PHE A 196 10.42 20.91 -14.30
CA PHE A 196 11.21 21.19 -15.53
C PHE A 196 10.46 21.09 -16.88
N SER A 197 10.93 21.86 -17.87
CA SER A 197 10.61 21.73 -19.31
C SER A 197 11.21 20.46 -19.92
N LEU A 198 10.47 19.85 -20.86
CA LEU A 198 10.75 18.52 -21.43
C LEU A 198 12.14 18.35 -22.10
N GLU A 199 12.78 19.43 -22.54
CA GLU A 199 14.11 19.38 -23.17
C GLU A 199 15.22 18.94 -22.20
N ASN A 200 15.08 19.24 -20.91
CA ASN A 200 16.09 18.93 -19.89
C ASN A 200 16.05 17.46 -19.41
N ILE A 201 14.96 16.72 -19.62
CA ILE A 201 14.81 15.34 -19.11
C ILE A 201 15.73 14.37 -19.86
N SER A 202 15.88 14.56 -21.17
CA SER A 202 16.75 13.73 -22.01
C SER A 202 18.24 14.00 -21.74
N GLU A 203 18.62 15.27 -21.57
CA GLU A 203 20.02 15.66 -21.36
C GLU A 203 20.49 15.39 -19.93
N GLN A 204 19.68 15.67 -18.90
CA GLN A 204 20.06 15.36 -17.51
C GLN A 204 20.17 13.85 -17.25
N LEU A 205 19.38 13.01 -17.95
CA LEU A 205 19.53 11.55 -17.88
C LEU A 205 20.78 11.06 -18.63
N LYS A 206 21.31 11.81 -19.62
CA LYS A 206 22.61 11.52 -20.24
C LYS A 206 23.77 11.96 -19.34
N GLN A 207 23.73 13.19 -18.79
CA GLN A 207 24.79 13.73 -17.93
C GLN A 207 24.97 12.90 -16.65
N LYS A 208 23.86 12.55 -15.96
CA LYS A 208 23.92 11.89 -14.65
C LYS A 208 24.41 10.44 -14.69
N TYR A 209 24.45 9.82 -15.88
CA TYR A 209 24.96 8.46 -16.07
C TYR A 209 26.36 8.40 -16.69
N ILE A 210 26.84 9.49 -17.30
CA ILE A 210 28.23 9.61 -17.75
C ILE A 210 29.16 9.79 -16.52
N ASP A 211 28.71 10.52 -15.50
CA ASP A 211 29.51 10.84 -14.31
C ASP A 211 29.64 9.70 -13.26
N SER A 212 29.04 8.52 -13.51
CA SER A 212 29.25 7.31 -12.66
C SER A 212 30.18 6.27 -13.28
N SER A 213 30.86 6.62 -14.39
CA SER A 213 31.91 5.80 -15.00
C SER A 213 33.31 6.34 -14.71
N SER A 214 33.71 6.34 -13.45
CA SER A 214 35.11 6.52 -13.03
C SER A 214 35.66 5.25 -12.39
N LEU A 215 35.66 4.16 -13.16
CA LEU A 215 36.61 3.06 -13.03
C LEU A 215 37.16 2.78 -14.41
N LYS A 216 38.46 3.02 -14.56
CA LYS A 216 39.18 3.08 -15.84
C LYS A 216 39.09 1.75 -16.60
N PRO A 217 38.97 1.79 -17.94
CA PRO A 217 39.02 0.61 -18.79
C PRO A 217 40.47 0.17 -18.98
N THR A 218 40.75 -1.12 -18.79
CA THR A 218 41.96 -1.76 -19.31
C THR A 218 41.63 -2.39 -20.67
N LYS A 219 42.42 -1.96 -21.67
CA LYS A 219 42.67 -2.50 -23.03
C LYS A 219 42.20 -3.95 -23.22
N GLU A 220 41.58 -4.38 -24.33
CA GLU A 220 41.90 -4.26 -25.76
C GLU A 220 40.68 -4.94 -26.45
N PHE A 221 40.10 -4.43 -27.53
CA PHE A 221 40.52 -4.83 -28.88
C PHE A 221 39.93 -3.83 -29.88
N LEU A 222 40.83 -3.31 -30.71
CA LEU A 222 40.55 -2.50 -31.88
C LEU A 222 39.91 -3.37 -32.97
N LEU A 223 38.88 -2.85 -33.64
CA LEU A 223 38.72 -3.03 -35.09
C LEU A 223 37.93 -1.83 -35.64
N LYS A 224 38.63 -1.05 -36.47
CA LYS A 224 38.13 0.12 -37.20
C LYS A 224 37.18 -0.32 -38.33
N PRO A 225 36.27 0.57 -38.77
CA PRO A 225 35.27 0.26 -39.78
C PRO A 225 35.86 0.41 -41.17
N THR A 226 35.63 -0.59 -42.03
CA THR A 226 35.84 -0.46 -43.48
C THR A 226 34.61 0.17 -44.11
N THR A 227 34.86 1.29 -44.77
CA THR A 227 33.94 2.10 -45.57
C THR A 227 33.45 1.36 -46.81
N THR A 228 32.16 1.46 -47.10
CA THR A 228 31.70 1.70 -48.48
C THR A 228 30.40 2.50 -48.46
N ASN A 229 30.45 3.61 -49.18
CA ASN A 229 29.40 4.59 -49.40
C ASN A 229 28.14 3.99 -50.05
N LEU A 230 26.97 4.40 -49.53
CA LEU A 230 25.79 4.70 -50.34
C LEU A 230 25.08 5.88 -49.69
N GLN A 231 25.20 7.03 -50.35
CA GLN A 231 24.53 8.27 -50.00
C GLN A 231 23.01 8.10 -50.19
N SER A 232 22.25 8.18 -49.11
CA SER A 232 20.87 8.63 -49.16
C SER A 232 20.68 9.71 -48.09
N LYS A 233 20.26 10.90 -48.54
CA LYS A 233 20.07 12.10 -47.72
C LYS A 233 19.10 11.80 -46.55
N PRO A 234 19.42 12.16 -45.30
CA PRO A 234 18.42 12.16 -44.23
C PRO A 234 17.46 13.33 -44.43
N THR A 235 16.19 13.02 -44.64
CA THR A 235 15.07 13.96 -44.51
C THR A 235 15.06 14.50 -43.08
N PRO A 236 14.89 15.82 -42.84
CA PRO A 236 14.88 16.38 -41.49
C PRO A 236 13.77 15.75 -40.65
N LEU A 237 14.13 15.24 -39.48
CA LEU A 237 13.17 14.81 -38.47
C LEU A 237 12.35 16.05 -38.07
N THR A 238 11.07 16.05 -38.44
CA THR A 238 10.11 17.13 -38.21
C THR A 238 10.11 17.56 -36.74
N THR A 239 10.44 18.83 -36.48
CA THR A 239 10.28 19.49 -35.20
C THR A 239 8.82 19.40 -34.76
N GLN A 240 8.55 18.69 -33.66
CA GLN A 240 7.20 18.54 -33.13
C GLN A 240 6.64 19.90 -32.71
N THR A 241 5.39 20.16 -33.08
CA THR A 241 4.71 21.43 -32.77
C THR A 241 4.42 21.56 -31.26
N PRO A 242 4.24 22.78 -30.72
CA PRO A 242 3.88 23.01 -29.32
C PRO A 242 2.64 22.21 -28.87
N TYR A 243 1.70 21.98 -29.78
CA TYR A 243 0.51 21.17 -29.56
C TYR A 243 0.82 19.67 -29.36
N GLN A 244 1.79 19.13 -30.10
CA GLN A 244 2.26 17.75 -29.94
C GLN A 244 3.03 17.57 -28.62
N LYS A 245 3.82 18.57 -28.21
CA LYS A 245 4.46 18.62 -26.89
C LYS A 245 3.42 18.67 -25.76
N GLN A 246 2.35 19.46 -25.92
CA GLN A 246 1.26 19.58 -24.94
C GLN A 246 0.40 18.31 -24.84
N GLN A 247 0.23 17.57 -25.95
CA GLN A 247 -0.41 16.25 -25.93
C GLN A 247 0.48 15.20 -25.26
N GLN A 248 1.80 15.20 -25.50
CA GLN A 248 2.73 14.30 -24.83
C GLN A 248 2.84 14.56 -23.32
N THR A 249 2.85 15.83 -22.88
CA THR A 249 2.79 16.15 -21.45
C THR A 249 1.48 15.69 -20.83
N ASN A 250 0.33 15.93 -21.47
CA ASN A 250 -0.96 15.44 -20.96
C ASN A 250 -1.07 13.90 -20.91
N LEU A 251 -0.41 13.19 -21.83
CA LEU A 251 -0.39 11.72 -21.90
C LEU A 251 0.58 11.09 -20.88
N PHE A 252 1.71 11.74 -20.58
CA PHE A 252 2.65 11.32 -19.53
C PHE A 252 2.06 11.48 -18.11
N VAL A 253 1.15 12.43 -17.95
CA VAL A 253 0.67 12.93 -16.66
C VAL A 253 -0.57 12.21 -16.14
N ASN A 254 -1.34 11.57 -17.02
CA ASN A 254 -2.47 10.74 -16.65
C ASN A 254 -2.10 9.29 -16.94
N LEU A 255 -1.42 8.65 -15.97
CA LEU A 255 -1.19 7.22 -15.99
C LEU A 255 -2.54 6.53 -16.23
N LYS A 256 -2.66 5.81 -17.34
CA LYS A 256 -3.83 5.02 -17.67
C LYS A 256 -3.42 3.56 -17.57
N LEU A 257 -3.85 2.92 -16.48
CA LEU A 257 -3.61 1.49 -16.29
C LEU A 257 -4.66 0.68 -17.05
N ASP A 258 -4.30 -0.54 -17.45
CA ASP A 258 -5.28 -1.45 -18.04
C ASP A 258 -6.09 -2.14 -16.94
N PHE A 259 -7.36 -1.74 -16.79
CA PHE A 259 -8.29 -2.35 -15.84
C PHE A 259 -8.82 -3.69 -16.34
N GLN A 260 -8.75 -3.95 -17.65
CA GLN A 260 -9.18 -5.21 -18.26
C GLN A 260 -8.38 -6.40 -17.73
N VAL A 261 -7.18 -6.15 -17.18
CA VAL A 261 -6.34 -7.14 -16.52
C VAL A 261 -7.12 -7.94 -15.45
N PHE A 262 -8.08 -7.32 -14.76
CA PHE A 262 -8.92 -8.00 -13.75
C PHE A 262 -10.30 -8.43 -14.27
N SER A 263 -10.46 -8.58 -15.59
CA SER A 263 -11.63 -9.26 -16.14
C SER A 263 -11.61 -10.76 -15.82
N SER A 264 -12.79 -11.39 -15.77
CA SER A 264 -12.93 -12.81 -15.48
C SER A 264 -12.13 -13.66 -16.46
N ARG A 265 -11.29 -14.57 -15.94
CA ARG A 265 -10.38 -15.45 -16.68
C ARG A 265 -9.48 -14.70 -17.65
N HIS A 266 -9.04 -13.49 -17.28
CA HIS A 266 -8.09 -12.71 -18.06
C HIS A 266 -6.72 -13.36 -18.08
N PHE A 267 -6.06 -13.26 -19.22
CA PHE A 267 -4.76 -13.86 -19.48
C PHE A 267 -3.66 -12.82 -19.62
N ILE A 268 -2.56 -13.04 -18.89
CA ILE A 268 -1.31 -12.33 -19.14
C ILE A 268 -0.32 -13.26 -19.85
N ARG A 269 0.65 -12.68 -20.57
CA ARG A 269 1.79 -13.45 -21.10
C ARG A 269 2.54 -14.11 -19.95
N SER A 270 2.76 -15.42 -20.02
CA SER A 270 3.49 -16.18 -19.00
C SER A 270 4.95 -15.68 -18.90
N PRO A 271 5.59 -15.64 -17.72
CA PRO A 271 7.03 -15.40 -17.63
C PRO A 271 7.78 -16.40 -18.52
N TYR A 272 8.88 -15.95 -19.13
CA TYR A 272 9.66 -16.70 -20.09
C TYR A 272 8.96 -17.08 -21.41
N SER A 273 7.68 -16.75 -21.60
CA SER A 273 7.05 -16.84 -22.91
C SER A 273 7.60 -15.78 -23.87
N LEU A 274 7.83 -16.18 -25.11
CA LEU A 274 8.20 -15.29 -26.20
C LEU A 274 7.03 -14.39 -26.63
N HIS A 275 7.37 -13.22 -27.17
CA HIS A 275 6.48 -12.31 -27.86
C HIS A 275 6.76 -12.40 -29.38
N PRO A 276 5.91 -13.08 -30.17
CA PRO A 276 6.25 -13.46 -31.55
C PRO A 276 6.57 -12.30 -32.50
N LYS A 277 5.99 -11.12 -32.29
CA LYS A 277 6.25 -9.95 -33.16
C LYS A 277 7.60 -9.28 -32.89
N SER A 278 8.01 -9.21 -31.63
CA SER A 278 9.23 -8.49 -31.22
C SER A 278 10.44 -9.43 -31.13
N GLY A 279 10.20 -10.72 -30.93
CA GLY A 279 11.23 -11.72 -30.74
C GLY A 279 11.80 -11.78 -29.31
N PHE A 280 11.31 -10.93 -28.40
CA PHE A 280 11.79 -10.89 -27.02
C PHE A 280 10.98 -11.81 -26.09
N VAL A 281 11.67 -12.28 -25.06
CA VAL A 281 11.15 -13.06 -23.95
C VAL A 281 10.46 -12.16 -22.93
N SER A 282 9.36 -12.63 -22.33
CA SER A 282 8.78 -11.99 -21.14
C SER A 282 9.64 -12.27 -19.91
N LEU A 283 10.68 -11.46 -19.72
CA LEU A 283 11.75 -11.75 -18.77
C LEU A 283 11.48 -11.13 -17.38
N PRO A 284 11.37 -11.93 -16.30
CA PRO A 284 11.42 -11.42 -14.92
C PRO A 284 12.74 -10.72 -14.64
N ILE A 285 12.68 -9.59 -13.92
CA ILE A 285 13.85 -8.81 -13.52
C ILE A 285 13.74 -8.39 -12.05
N LEU A 286 14.87 -8.03 -11.43
CA LEU A 286 14.84 -7.46 -10.10
C LEU A 286 14.31 -6.01 -10.13
N PRO A 287 13.53 -5.56 -9.13
CA PRO A 287 13.08 -4.18 -9.05
C PRO A 287 14.22 -3.14 -9.06
N SER A 288 15.41 -3.50 -8.57
CA SER A 288 16.60 -2.64 -8.63
C SER A 288 17.19 -2.48 -10.04
N LYS A 289 16.82 -3.33 -10.99
CA LYS A 289 17.39 -3.38 -12.35
C LYS A 289 16.51 -2.69 -13.40
N ILE A 290 15.37 -2.12 -13.04
CA ILE A 290 14.41 -1.48 -13.97
C ILE A 290 15.08 -0.45 -14.89
N HIS A 291 15.84 0.49 -14.32
CA HIS A 291 16.49 1.55 -15.10
C HIS A 291 17.61 1.02 -16.00
N SER A 292 18.44 0.10 -15.47
CA SER A 292 19.53 -0.52 -16.20
C SER A 292 19.10 -1.55 -17.24
N PHE A 293 17.83 -2.01 -17.20
CA PHE A 293 17.34 -3.08 -18.07
C PHE A 293 17.36 -2.67 -19.54
N LYS A 294 17.96 -3.51 -20.39
CA LYS A 294 18.02 -3.32 -21.85
C LYS A 294 17.24 -4.45 -22.52
N LYS A 295 16.48 -4.15 -23.59
CA LYS A 295 15.60 -5.16 -24.24
C LYS A 295 16.39 -6.34 -24.79
N GLU A 296 17.64 -6.10 -25.16
CA GLU A 296 18.60 -7.09 -25.66
C GLU A 296 18.85 -8.20 -24.64
N GLN A 297 18.71 -7.91 -23.33
CA GLN A 297 18.80 -8.91 -22.25
C GLN A 297 17.64 -9.91 -22.28
N ALA A 298 16.55 -9.61 -22.99
CA ALA A 298 15.41 -10.48 -23.19
C ALA A 298 15.41 -11.16 -24.57
N THR A 299 16.53 -11.20 -25.27
CA THR A 299 16.68 -12.05 -26.46
C THR A 299 16.81 -13.53 -26.04
N ILE A 300 16.44 -14.45 -26.94
CA ILE A 300 16.59 -15.89 -26.70
C ILE A 300 18.02 -16.23 -26.28
N ASP A 301 19.01 -15.73 -27.02
CA ASP A 301 20.42 -16.06 -26.80
C ASP A 301 20.93 -15.48 -25.46
N ALA A 302 20.50 -14.27 -25.09
CA ALA A 302 20.83 -13.68 -23.79
C ALA A 302 20.16 -14.41 -22.62
N VAL A 303 18.95 -14.93 -22.81
CA VAL A 303 18.26 -15.70 -21.76
C VAL A 303 18.90 -17.08 -21.60
N LEU A 304 19.31 -17.72 -22.70
CA LEU A 304 20.00 -19.01 -22.66
C LEU A 304 21.43 -18.91 -22.13
N SER A 305 22.07 -17.74 -22.22
CA SER A 305 23.43 -17.53 -21.68
C SER A 305 23.48 -17.33 -20.17
N TYR A 306 22.34 -17.13 -19.49
CA TYR A 306 22.28 -17.15 -18.03
C TYR A 306 22.64 -18.55 -17.52
N SER A 307 23.90 -18.72 -17.09
CA SER A 307 24.43 -19.91 -16.44
C SER A 307 24.70 -19.56 -14.96
N GLY A 308 24.03 -20.24 -14.03
CA GLY A 308 24.12 -19.93 -12.59
C GLY A 308 22.81 -20.16 -11.83
N ASP A 309 22.67 -19.51 -10.65
CA ASP A 309 21.72 -19.62 -9.50
C ASP A 309 20.19 -19.76 -9.77
N GLY A 310 19.78 -20.18 -10.95
CA GLY A 310 18.39 -20.36 -11.36
C GLY A 310 17.80 -19.11 -12.01
N LEU A 311 16.82 -19.33 -12.88
CA LEU A 311 16.02 -18.26 -13.47
C LEU A 311 15.14 -17.58 -12.41
N LEU A 312 15.03 -16.26 -12.47
CA LEU A 312 14.20 -15.49 -11.54
C LEU A 312 12.71 -15.82 -11.73
N GLY A 313 12.02 -16.16 -10.64
CA GLY A 313 10.57 -16.34 -10.68
C GLY A 313 9.81 -15.03 -10.89
N PHE A 314 8.56 -15.14 -11.34
CA PHE A 314 7.60 -14.04 -11.27
C PHE A 314 6.48 -14.49 -10.34
N LEU A 315 6.24 -13.73 -9.27
CA LEU A 315 5.28 -14.07 -8.22
C LEU A 315 5.65 -15.38 -7.49
N ASP A 316 6.95 -15.56 -7.21
CA ASP A 316 7.52 -16.70 -6.46
C ASP A 316 7.71 -16.38 -4.97
N LYS A 317 7.98 -15.11 -4.64
CA LYS A 317 8.22 -14.63 -3.28
C LYS A 317 7.09 -13.75 -2.81
N TYR A 318 6.68 -13.93 -1.56
CA TYR A 318 5.66 -13.12 -0.92
C TYR A 318 5.75 -13.21 0.61
N SER A 319 5.14 -12.25 1.29
CA SER A 319 4.93 -12.29 2.73
C SER A 319 3.45 -12.07 3.04
N VAL A 320 2.83 -13.01 3.74
CA VAL A 320 1.39 -13.00 4.00
C VAL A 320 0.93 -11.71 4.69
N GLY A 321 -0.15 -11.12 4.20
CA GLY A 321 -0.82 -9.97 4.83
C GLY A 321 -0.09 -8.62 4.74
N LYS A 322 1.05 -8.51 4.03
CA LYS A 322 1.76 -7.22 3.92
C LYS A 322 0.98 -6.13 3.18
N ALA A 323 0.03 -6.50 2.32
CA ALA A 323 -0.85 -5.54 1.64
C ALA A 323 -2.02 -5.04 2.50
N SER A 324 -2.18 -5.46 3.77
CA SER A 324 -3.25 -4.98 4.65
C SER A 324 -3.25 -3.44 4.83
N LYS A 325 -2.06 -2.83 4.92
CA LYS A 325 -1.92 -1.37 4.99
C LYS A 325 -2.41 -0.71 3.70
N MET A 326 -2.01 -1.23 2.53
CA MET A 326 -2.47 -0.75 1.22
C MET A 326 -3.99 -0.80 1.09
N VAL A 327 -4.61 -1.94 1.43
CA VAL A 327 -6.08 -2.11 1.41
C VAL A 327 -6.75 -1.08 2.33
N SER A 328 -6.24 -0.92 3.55
CA SER A 328 -6.76 0.05 4.51
C SER A 328 -6.66 1.49 3.99
N ASN A 329 -5.53 1.83 3.38
CA ASN A 329 -5.30 3.15 2.82
C ASN A 329 -6.16 3.43 1.58
N ALA A 330 -6.44 2.43 0.76
CA ALA A 330 -7.38 2.53 -0.35
C ALA A 330 -8.78 2.88 0.15
N PHE A 331 -9.28 2.22 1.20
CA PHE A 331 -10.57 2.57 1.80
C PHE A 331 -10.58 3.98 2.40
N LEU A 332 -9.54 4.36 3.15
CA LEU A 332 -9.41 5.71 3.69
C LEU A 332 -9.30 6.79 2.61
N TRP A 333 -8.72 6.47 1.46
CA TRP A 333 -8.68 7.35 0.29
C TRP A 333 -10.08 7.54 -0.28
N PHE A 334 -10.81 6.45 -0.48
CA PHE A 334 -12.18 6.51 -0.97
C PHE A 334 -13.09 7.28 -0.02
N ASP A 335 -12.96 7.11 1.29
CA ASP A 335 -13.80 7.81 2.27
C ASP A 335 -13.70 9.33 2.20
N LYS A 336 -12.51 9.85 1.86
CA LYS A 336 -12.24 11.29 1.71
C LYS A 336 -12.84 11.89 0.44
N LYS A 337 -13.34 11.07 -0.48
CA LYS A 337 -13.94 11.51 -1.74
C LYS A 337 -15.35 12.08 -1.53
N ASN A 338 -15.70 13.08 -2.33
CA ASN A 338 -17.05 13.61 -2.33
C ASN A 338 -18.04 12.60 -2.98
N LYS A 339 -19.34 12.87 -2.87
CA LYS A 339 -20.39 11.94 -3.34
C LYS A 339 -20.27 11.64 -4.85
N GLU A 340 -19.91 12.64 -5.64
CA GLU A 340 -19.80 12.50 -7.10
C GLU A 340 -18.54 11.72 -7.50
N GLU A 341 -17.39 12.03 -6.89
CA GLU A 341 -16.15 11.27 -7.09
C GLU A 341 -16.34 9.79 -6.71
N LYS A 342 -17.00 9.49 -5.58
CA LYS A 342 -17.32 8.12 -5.17
C LYS A 342 -18.17 7.41 -6.22
N LYS A 343 -19.20 8.09 -6.74
CA LYS A 343 -20.07 7.56 -7.79
C LYS A 343 -19.30 7.27 -9.07
N GLN A 344 -18.38 8.16 -9.48
CA GLN A 344 -17.53 7.95 -10.64
C GLN A 344 -16.62 6.73 -10.50
N ILE A 345 -15.95 6.58 -9.36
CA ILE A 345 -15.08 5.43 -9.07
C ILE A 345 -15.89 4.12 -9.09
N LEU A 346 -17.03 4.08 -8.40
CA LEU A 346 -17.90 2.90 -8.36
C LEU A 346 -18.47 2.58 -9.75
N ASN A 347 -18.83 3.58 -10.54
CA ASN A 347 -19.30 3.37 -11.90
C ASN A 347 -18.19 2.83 -12.80
N LYS A 348 -16.95 3.31 -12.68
CA LYS A 348 -15.78 2.76 -13.39
C LYS A 348 -15.59 1.28 -13.06
N ILE A 349 -15.62 0.92 -11.78
CA ILE A 349 -15.52 -0.48 -11.33
C ILE A 349 -16.69 -1.31 -11.89
N LYS A 350 -17.93 -0.82 -11.76
CA LYS A 350 -19.13 -1.51 -12.29
C LYS A 350 -19.08 -1.69 -13.80
N GLN A 351 -18.55 -0.73 -14.56
CA GLN A 351 -18.41 -0.84 -16.01
C GLN A 351 -17.44 -1.97 -16.36
N GLU A 352 -16.31 -2.07 -15.66
CA GLU A 352 -15.36 -3.17 -15.86
C GLU A 352 -15.93 -4.52 -15.38
N GLU A 353 -16.74 -4.53 -14.33
CA GLU A 353 -17.49 -5.73 -13.91
C GLU A 353 -18.52 -6.17 -14.96
N THR A 354 -19.34 -5.25 -15.46
CA THR A 354 -20.48 -5.54 -16.35
C THR A 354 -20.10 -5.83 -17.80
N LYS A 355 -19.03 -5.21 -18.30
CA LYS A 355 -18.48 -5.46 -19.65
C LYS A 355 -18.06 -6.92 -19.84
N TYR A 356 -17.76 -7.62 -18.74
CA TYR A 356 -17.23 -8.99 -18.76
C TYR A 356 -18.03 -9.99 -17.91
N ASN A 357 -19.00 -9.54 -17.10
CA ASN A 357 -20.03 -10.36 -16.44
C ASN A 357 -21.41 -9.68 -16.61
N LYS A 358 -22.30 -10.26 -17.43
CA LYS A 358 -23.62 -9.66 -17.74
C LYS A 358 -24.59 -9.58 -16.55
N ASP A 359 -24.31 -10.23 -15.42
CA ASP A 359 -25.27 -10.38 -14.31
C ASP A 359 -24.87 -9.63 -13.04
N PHE A 360 -24.52 -8.34 -13.13
CA PHE A 360 -24.21 -7.59 -11.91
C PHE A 360 -24.76 -6.17 -11.91
N THR A 361 -25.96 -6.04 -11.35
CA THR A 361 -26.44 -4.79 -10.76
C THR A 361 -26.28 -4.92 -9.25
N ILE A 362 -25.14 -4.47 -8.67
CA ILE A 362 -25.19 -4.19 -7.24
C ILE A 362 -26.04 -2.95 -7.06
N ASP A 363 -27.28 -3.15 -6.63
CA ASP A 363 -28.16 -2.10 -6.11
C ASP A 363 -27.64 -1.65 -4.72
N LEU A 364 -26.37 -1.19 -4.69
CA LEU A 364 -25.63 -0.61 -3.56
C LEU A 364 -26.36 0.59 -2.91
N LEU A 365 -27.43 1.07 -3.55
CA LEU A 365 -28.05 2.37 -3.27
C LEU A 365 -29.50 2.30 -2.76
N LYS A 366 -30.17 1.14 -2.75
CA LYS A 366 -31.63 1.13 -2.54
C LYS A 366 -32.17 0.71 -1.18
N ILE A 367 -31.40 0.10 -0.29
CA ILE A 367 -31.93 -0.15 1.06
C ILE A 367 -31.60 1.09 1.90
N ASP A 368 -32.52 2.04 1.87
CA ASP A 368 -32.79 3.13 2.83
C ASP A 368 -31.65 3.55 3.78
N ALA A 369 -30.65 4.24 3.23
CA ALA A 369 -29.58 4.89 4.01
C ALA A 369 -30.13 5.95 4.97
N GLU A 370 -31.33 6.50 4.71
CA GLU A 370 -31.97 7.50 5.56
C GLU A 370 -32.61 6.88 6.80
N LYS A 371 -33.29 5.73 6.70
CA LYS A 371 -33.75 4.98 7.87
C LYS A 371 -32.60 4.53 8.78
N ARG A 372 -31.49 4.03 8.20
CA ARG A 372 -30.30 3.65 9.00
C ARG A 372 -29.61 4.84 9.66
N LYS A 373 -29.51 5.95 8.94
CA LYS A 373 -28.98 7.22 9.48
C LYS A 373 -29.87 7.74 10.64
N LYS A 374 -31.20 7.65 10.51
CA LYS A 374 -32.14 7.99 11.60
C LYS A 374 -31.97 7.09 12.83
N ALA A 375 -31.97 5.77 12.64
CA ALA A 375 -31.81 4.80 13.74
C ALA A 375 -30.45 4.94 14.46
N TYR A 376 -29.37 5.15 13.71
CA TYR A 376 -28.03 5.38 14.28
C TYR A 376 -27.93 6.73 15.01
N ILE A 377 -28.52 7.81 14.47
CA ILE A 377 -28.59 9.11 15.17
C ILE A 377 -29.38 8.98 16.48
N GLU A 378 -30.41 8.15 16.53
CA GLU A 378 -31.19 7.88 17.75
C GLU A 378 -30.37 7.16 18.83
N VAL A 379 -29.59 6.16 18.44
CA VAL A 379 -28.67 5.44 19.36
C VAL A 379 -27.53 6.35 19.84
N VAL A 380 -26.99 7.20 18.95
CA VAL A 380 -25.95 8.18 19.30
C VAL A 380 -26.49 9.32 20.18
N LYS A 381 -27.75 9.73 20.00
CA LYS A 381 -28.43 10.69 20.90
C LYS A 381 -28.57 10.15 22.32
N GLN A 382 -28.71 8.84 22.49
CA GLN A 382 -28.77 8.19 23.81
C GLN A 382 -27.40 8.10 24.50
N GLY A 383 -26.29 8.30 23.78
CA GLY A 383 -24.92 8.30 24.30
C GLY A 383 -24.19 9.61 23.96
N LYS A 384 -24.42 10.66 24.77
CA LYS A 384 -23.78 11.99 24.76
C LYS A 384 -22.55 12.18 23.83
N GLY A 385 -22.70 13.02 22.80
CA GLY A 385 -21.61 13.80 22.18
C GLY A 385 -21.33 13.52 20.69
N LEU A 386 -21.63 14.50 19.82
CA LEU A 386 -21.51 14.47 18.36
C LEU A 386 -20.05 14.35 17.84
N VAL A 387 -19.85 13.57 16.77
CA VAL A 387 -18.77 13.74 15.78
C VAL A 387 -19.28 13.39 14.37
N SER A 388 -18.69 13.96 13.30
CA SER A 388 -19.04 13.69 11.90
C SER A 388 -18.76 12.24 11.50
N THR A 389 -19.82 11.46 11.25
CA THR A 389 -19.83 10.00 11.22
C THR A 389 -19.45 9.35 9.88
N GLN A 390 -19.28 10.12 8.80
CA GLN A 390 -19.10 9.56 7.46
C GLN A 390 -17.79 8.80 7.22
N SER A 391 -16.71 9.06 7.96
CA SER A 391 -15.38 8.48 7.70
C SER A 391 -15.12 7.12 8.36
N PHE A 392 -16.07 6.61 9.11
CA PHE A 392 -15.96 5.35 9.88
C PHE A 392 -16.99 4.30 9.43
N LEU A 393 -17.90 4.74 8.56
CA LEU A 393 -19.02 3.98 8.07
C LEU A 393 -18.75 3.52 6.65
N PHE A 394 -18.91 2.24 6.44
CA PHE A 394 -18.79 1.56 5.17
C PHE A 394 -20.18 1.08 4.76
N ASN A 395 -20.77 1.76 3.78
CA ASN A 395 -22.23 1.77 3.48
C ASN A 395 -23.17 1.92 4.69
N GLY A 396 -22.71 2.61 5.74
CA GLY A 396 -23.50 2.80 6.97
C GLY A 396 -23.24 1.76 8.05
N LEU A 397 -22.23 0.90 7.91
CA LEU A 397 -21.81 -0.12 8.87
C LEU A 397 -20.37 0.14 9.36
N ILE A 398 -20.00 -0.32 10.55
CA ILE A 398 -18.68 -0.01 11.12
C ILE A 398 -17.60 -0.88 10.47
N ASN A 399 -16.52 -0.26 10.01
CA ASN A 399 -15.41 -0.98 9.40
C ASN A 399 -14.79 -2.00 10.41
N PRO A 400 -14.60 -3.29 10.03
CA PRO A 400 -14.04 -4.31 10.92
C PRO A 400 -12.65 -4.01 11.50
N LEU A 401 -11.88 -3.10 10.90
CA LEU A 401 -10.61 -2.59 11.47
C LEU A 401 -10.81 -1.95 12.86
N TYR A 402 -12.03 -1.54 13.18
CA TYR A 402 -12.39 -0.97 14.48
C TYR A 402 -12.82 -2.01 15.50
N PHE A 403 -12.98 -3.28 15.11
CA PHE A 403 -13.38 -4.35 16.01
C PHE A 403 -12.20 -4.77 16.90
N PRO A 404 -12.49 -5.23 18.14
CA PRO A 404 -11.46 -5.77 19.01
C PRO A 404 -10.91 -7.10 18.48
N PRO A 405 -9.65 -7.43 18.77
CA PRO A 405 -9.03 -8.70 18.38
C PRO A 405 -9.89 -9.93 18.75
N THR A 406 -10.52 -9.90 19.93
CA THR A 406 -11.44 -10.95 20.41
C THR A 406 -12.61 -11.22 19.45
N ILE A 407 -13.23 -10.19 18.89
CA ILE A 407 -14.34 -10.35 17.94
C ILE A 407 -13.81 -10.82 16.59
N LEU A 408 -12.64 -10.33 16.17
CA LEU A 408 -11.99 -10.80 14.95
C LEU A 408 -11.63 -12.29 15.02
N ASN A 409 -11.19 -12.77 16.19
CA ASN A 409 -10.89 -14.19 16.42
C ASN A 409 -12.14 -15.06 16.36
N ILE A 410 -13.26 -14.58 16.90
CA ILE A 410 -14.54 -15.26 16.71
C ILE A 410 -14.87 -15.36 15.21
N LEU A 411 -14.75 -14.26 14.46
CA LEU A 411 -15.09 -14.20 13.04
C LEU A 411 -14.23 -15.10 12.13
N LYS A 412 -13.03 -15.50 12.57
CA LYS A 412 -12.19 -16.48 11.86
C LYS A 412 -12.79 -17.90 11.85
N GLY A 413 -13.77 -18.17 12.71
CA GLY A 413 -14.38 -19.49 12.90
C GLY A 413 -13.81 -20.23 14.12
N LEU A 414 -14.55 -21.21 14.63
CA LEU A 414 -14.26 -21.90 15.89
C LEU A 414 -14.35 -23.42 15.78
N LYS A 415 -13.52 -24.09 16.61
CA LYS A 415 -13.60 -25.53 16.85
C LYS A 415 -14.67 -25.90 17.87
N ASP A 416 -14.83 -25.10 18.92
CA ASP A 416 -15.83 -25.27 19.97
C ASP A 416 -16.37 -23.90 20.45
N GLY A 417 -17.47 -23.86 21.21
CA GLY A 417 -18.05 -22.62 21.74
C GLY A 417 -18.95 -21.84 20.77
N ARG A 418 -19.33 -22.44 19.63
CA ARG A 418 -20.09 -21.77 18.54
C ARG A 418 -21.41 -21.15 18.99
N LYS A 419 -22.18 -21.79 19.87
CA LYS A 419 -23.45 -21.21 20.37
C LYS A 419 -23.21 -19.91 21.18
N ARG A 420 -22.14 -19.87 21.97
CA ARG A 420 -21.74 -18.67 22.74
C ARG A 420 -21.21 -17.58 21.81
N ALA A 421 -20.41 -17.95 20.82
CA ALA A 421 -19.92 -17.05 19.79
C ALA A 421 -21.05 -16.44 18.94
N LEU A 422 -22.04 -17.24 18.54
CA LEU A 422 -23.24 -16.80 17.84
C LEU A 422 -23.98 -15.72 18.65
N PHE A 423 -24.20 -15.98 19.94
CA PHE A 423 -24.80 -15.01 20.85
C PHE A 423 -23.98 -13.71 20.93
N ILE A 424 -22.65 -13.80 21.06
CA ILE A 424 -21.77 -12.63 21.10
C ILE A 424 -21.87 -11.82 19.80
N LEU A 425 -21.79 -12.46 18.63
CA LEU A 425 -21.82 -11.78 17.33
C LEU A 425 -23.15 -11.08 17.09
N ILE A 426 -24.28 -11.75 17.34
CA ILE A 426 -25.62 -11.15 17.18
C ILE A 426 -25.73 -9.89 18.05
N ASN A 427 -25.38 -9.99 19.33
CA ASN A 427 -25.48 -8.87 20.26
C ASN A 427 -24.49 -7.74 19.93
N PHE A 428 -23.28 -8.09 19.50
CA PHE A 428 -22.27 -7.13 19.06
C PHE A 428 -22.75 -6.32 17.86
N PHE A 429 -23.11 -6.97 16.76
CA PHE A 429 -23.53 -6.28 15.54
C PHE A 429 -24.84 -5.52 15.72
N ARG A 430 -25.78 -6.07 16.49
CA ARG A 430 -27.04 -5.39 16.79
C ARG A 430 -26.84 -4.16 17.67
N SER A 431 -25.92 -4.22 18.63
CA SER A 431 -25.51 -3.05 19.43
C SER A 431 -24.81 -1.98 18.58
N LEU A 432 -24.22 -2.36 17.45
CA LEU A 432 -23.70 -1.44 16.43
C LEU A 432 -24.74 -1.02 15.38
N SER A 433 -26.03 -1.34 15.61
CA SER A 433 -27.16 -1.00 14.74
C SER A 433 -27.10 -1.63 13.34
N TYR A 434 -26.48 -2.80 13.19
CA TYR A 434 -26.57 -3.57 11.95
C TYR A 434 -28.02 -4.03 11.73
N PRO A 435 -28.55 -3.92 10.49
CA PRO A 435 -29.90 -4.40 10.19
C PRO A 435 -29.93 -5.94 10.21
N GLN A 436 -31.09 -6.51 10.53
CA GLN A 436 -31.26 -7.96 10.77
C GLN A 436 -30.71 -8.81 9.62
N ASN A 437 -31.08 -8.49 8.37
CA ASN A 437 -30.61 -9.19 7.17
C ASN A 437 -29.07 -9.19 7.05
N MET A 438 -28.40 -8.13 7.49
CA MET A 438 -26.93 -8.08 7.47
C MET A 438 -26.31 -8.93 8.56
N ILE A 439 -26.94 -9.00 9.73
CA ILE A 439 -26.51 -9.90 10.81
C ILE A 439 -26.69 -11.35 10.36
N GLU A 440 -27.80 -11.69 9.72
CA GLU A 440 -28.04 -13.01 9.11
C GLU A 440 -26.91 -13.39 8.15
N ILE A 441 -26.59 -12.52 7.18
CA ILE A 441 -25.50 -12.76 6.23
C ILE A 441 -24.15 -12.96 6.94
N VAL A 442 -23.78 -12.07 7.87
CA VAL A 442 -22.48 -12.14 8.56
C VAL A 442 -22.37 -13.40 9.41
N VAL A 443 -23.43 -13.74 10.13
CA VAL A 443 -23.48 -14.90 11.00
C VAL A 443 -23.51 -16.20 10.20
N GLU A 444 -24.26 -16.27 9.09
CA GLU A 444 -24.26 -17.45 8.21
C GLU A 444 -22.88 -17.70 7.60
N LYS A 445 -22.22 -16.66 7.10
CA LYS A 445 -20.85 -16.76 6.59
C LYS A 445 -19.85 -17.18 7.65
N TRP A 446 -19.94 -16.59 8.84
CA TRP A 446 -19.14 -17.02 9.99
C TRP A 446 -19.40 -18.49 10.34
N ASN A 447 -20.66 -18.93 10.30
CA ASN A 447 -21.04 -20.28 10.63
C ASN A 447 -20.42 -21.32 9.68
N LEU A 448 -20.28 -20.96 8.39
CA LEU A 448 -19.57 -21.77 7.38
C LEU A 448 -18.05 -21.82 7.59
N CYS A 449 -17.47 -20.88 8.33
CA CYS A 449 -16.04 -20.89 8.67
C CYS A 449 -15.72 -21.77 9.88
N ASN A 450 -16.75 -22.28 10.59
CA ASN A 450 -16.57 -23.16 11.72
C ASN A 450 -16.24 -24.59 11.27
N THR A 451 -15.45 -25.31 12.08
CA THR A 451 -15.13 -26.75 11.85
C THR A 451 -16.38 -27.63 11.68
N SER A 452 -17.44 -27.31 12.40
CA SER A 452 -18.77 -27.92 12.27
C SER A 452 -19.81 -26.80 12.35
N PRO A 453 -20.48 -26.43 11.25
CA PRO A 453 -21.50 -25.39 11.26
C PRO A 453 -22.68 -25.75 12.19
N LEU A 454 -23.24 -24.73 12.85
CA LEU A 454 -24.52 -24.86 13.55
C LEU A 454 -25.66 -25.08 12.54
N PRO A 455 -26.74 -25.80 12.90
CA PRO A 455 -27.93 -25.91 12.05
C PRO A 455 -28.47 -24.53 11.66
N LYS A 456 -28.89 -24.36 10.39
CA LYS A 456 -29.37 -23.07 9.87
C LYS A 456 -30.60 -22.58 10.64
N GLU A 457 -31.50 -23.51 10.96
CA GLU A 457 -32.72 -23.26 11.72
C GLU A 457 -32.38 -22.70 13.11
N TYR A 458 -31.35 -23.24 13.77
CA TYR A 458 -30.90 -22.74 15.07
C TYR A 458 -30.35 -21.31 14.96
N VAL A 459 -29.54 -21.03 13.94
CA VAL A 459 -29.00 -19.68 13.68
C VAL A 459 -30.14 -18.68 13.46
N HIS A 460 -31.10 -19.00 12.59
CA HIS A 460 -32.26 -18.16 12.32
C HIS A 460 -33.12 -17.93 13.56
N GLN A 461 -33.40 -18.97 14.34
CA GLN A 461 -34.15 -18.86 15.59
C GLN A 461 -33.46 -17.93 16.60
N GLN A 462 -32.14 -18.01 16.74
CA GLN A 462 -31.38 -17.14 17.64
C GLN A 462 -31.42 -15.68 17.21
N ILE A 463 -31.29 -15.41 15.90
CA ILE A 463 -31.41 -14.06 15.36
C ILE A 463 -32.82 -13.53 15.58
N PHE A 464 -33.84 -14.29 15.19
CA PHE A 464 -35.24 -13.91 15.35
C PHE A 464 -35.59 -13.63 16.82
N TYR A 465 -35.20 -14.52 17.74
CA TYR A 465 -35.41 -14.34 19.17
C TYR A 465 -34.73 -13.06 19.68
N ASN A 466 -33.49 -12.81 19.28
CA ASN A 466 -32.78 -11.59 19.67
C ASN A 466 -33.55 -10.34 19.20
N PHE A 467 -33.96 -10.30 17.93
CA PHE A 467 -34.69 -9.17 17.34
C PHE A 467 -36.12 -8.98 17.86
N LYS A 468 -36.73 -9.99 18.50
CA LYS A 468 -38.01 -9.86 19.20
C LYS A 468 -37.97 -8.84 20.35
N HIS A 469 -36.82 -8.67 21.00
CA HIS A 469 -36.66 -7.68 22.07
C HIS A 469 -36.57 -6.25 21.49
N LYS A 470 -37.20 -5.24 22.10
CA LYS A 470 -37.15 -3.85 21.57
C LYS A 470 -35.77 -3.19 21.65
N LYS A 471 -34.91 -3.60 22.59
CA LYS A 471 -33.57 -3.03 22.81
C LYS A 471 -32.47 -4.08 22.56
N PRO A 472 -31.32 -3.68 21.98
CA PRO A 472 -30.18 -4.58 21.84
C PRO A 472 -29.61 -4.94 23.22
N ILE A 473 -29.25 -6.20 23.40
CA ILE A 473 -28.49 -6.66 24.56
C ILE A 473 -27.01 -6.41 24.25
N LEU A 474 -26.26 -5.88 25.22
CA LEU A 474 -24.83 -5.65 25.06
C LEU A 474 -24.07 -6.99 25.00
N PRO A 475 -23.02 -7.10 24.18
CA PRO A 475 -22.15 -8.26 24.23
C PRO A 475 -21.45 -8.36 25.60
N PRO A 476 -21.07 -9.57 26.03
CA PRO A 476 -20.37 -9.79 27.30
C PRO A 476 -19.13 -8.90 27.45
N SER A 477 -18.83 -8.51 28.69
CA SER A 477 -17.61 -7.77 29.04
C SER A 477 -16.36 -8.61 28.79
N PHE A 478 -15.23 -7.97 28.45
CA PHE A 478 -13.94 -8.66 28.31
C PHE A 478 -13.49 -9.38 29.59
N SER A 479 -13.98 -8.95 30.76
CA SER A 479 -13.73 -9.65 32.03
C SER A 479 -14.57 -10.91 32.21
N SER A 480 -15.51 -11.20 31.31
CA SER A 480 -16.29 -12.41 31.32
C SER A 480 -15.43 -13.58 30.86
N GLU A 481 -15.47 -14.68 31.63
CA GLU A 481 -14.70 -15.88 31.33
C GLU A 481 -15.11 -16.51 29.99
N ILE A 482 -16.29 -16.17 29.46
CA ILE A 482 -16.84 -16.70 28.21
C ILE A 482 -15.89 -16.59 27.01
N TYR A 483 -15.10 -15.52 26.91
CA TYR A 483 -14.16 -15.32 25.81
C TYR A 483 -12.92 -16.22 25.93
N LYS A 484 -12.49 -16.49 27.17
CA LYS A 484 -11.37 -17.38 27.45
C LYS A 484 -11.79 -18.84 27.29
N GLU A 485 -12.99 -19.19 27.77
CA GLU A 485 -13.55 -20.54 27.64
C GLU A 485 -13.69 -20.99 26.19
N ILE A 486 -14.03 -20.08 25.27
CA ILE A 486 -14.13 -20.40 23.83
C ILE A 486 -12.81 -20.15 23.07
N GLY A 487 -11.72 -19.80 23.77
CA GLY A 487 -10.38 -19.69 23.21
C GLY A 487 -10.15 -18.51 22.26
N VAL A 488 -10.92 -17.42 22.38
CA VAL A 488 -10.85 -16.25 21.47
C VAL A 488 -10.31 -15.00 22.12
N TYR A 489 -10.15 -15.01 23.44
CA TYR A 489 -9.66 -13.84 24.18
C TYR A 489 -8.23 -13.50 23.75
N GLU A 490 -8.05 -12.25 23.36
CA GLU A 490 -6.77 -11.68 22.95
C GLU A 490 -6.73 -10.26 23.47
N GLU A 491 -5.67 -9.95 24.21
CA GLU A 491 -5.50 -8.70 24.92
C GLU A 491 -4.62 -7.73 24.11
N ASP A 492 -5.03 -6.46 24.06
CA ASP A 492 -4.33 -5.33 23.46
C ASP A 492 -4.38 -4.09 24.40
N GLU A 493 -3.72 -3.00 24.03
CA GLU A 493 -3.67 -1.80 24.87
C GLU A 493 -5.03 -1.17 25.18
N LEU A 494 -6.03 -1.37 24.32
CA LEU A 494 -7.34 -0.73 24.42
C LEU A 494 -8.35 -1.64 25.13
N THR A 495 -8.31 -2.95 24.90
CA THR A 495 -9.11 -3.96 25.64
C THR A 495 -8.83 -3.92 27.13
N LYS A 496 -7.59 -3.61 27.56
CA LYS A 496 -7.23 -3.35 28.97
C LYS A 496 -8.00 -2.19 29.61
N LYS A 497 -8.40 -1.21 28.81
CA LYS A 497 -8.95 0.07 29.27
C LYS A 497 -10.47 0.17 29.14
N VAL A 498 -11.10 -0.79 28.47
CA VAL A 498 -12.51 -0.71 28.09
C VAL A 498 -13.27 -1.95 28.51
N LYS A 499 -14.52 -1.78 28.94
CA LYS A 499 -15.29 -2.85 29.57
C LYS A 499 -15.76 -3.93 28.61
N ASN A 500 -16.17 -3.57 27.39
CA ASN A 500 -16.79 -4.50 26.44
C ASN A 500 -16.44 -4.16 24.99
N PRO A 501 -16.72 -5.08 24.04
CA PRO A 501 -16.43 -4.88 22.61
C PRO A 501 -17.03 -3.61 22.00
N ILE A 502 -18.19 -3.15 22.47
CA ILE A 502 -18.81 -1.92 21.96
C ILE A 502 -18.05 -0.69 22.42
N THR A 503 -17.68 -0.63 23.72
CA THR A 503 -16.87 0.46 24.26
C THR A 503 -15.49 0.53 23.60
N TYR A 504 -14.91 -0.62 23.23
CA TYR A 504 -13.69 -0.67 22.42
C TYR A 504 -13.85 0.07 21.10
N VAL A 505 -14.87 -0.30 20.32
CA VAL A 505 -15.16 0.31 19.02
C VAL A 505 -15.37 1.82 19.19
N LEU A 506 -16.19 2.24 20.15
CA LEU A 506 -16.49 3.65 20.41
C LEU A 506 -15.23 4.46 20.80
N ASN A 507 -14.33 3.91 21.61
CA ASN A 507 -13.09 4.61 21.97
C ASN A 507 -12.10 4.68 20.81
N LYS A 508 -11.99 3.63 20.01
CA LYS A 508 -11.17 3.61 18.80
C LYS A 508 -11.66 4.63 17.76
N LEU A 509 -12.98 4.88 17.72
CA LEU A 509 -13.59 5.94 16.92
C LEU A 509 -13.31 7.35 17.47
N LYS A 510 -13.32 7.54 18.79
CA LYS A 510 -13.02 8.84 19.44
C LYS A 510 -11.56 9.27 19.28
N TYR A 511 -10.60 8.34 19.38
CA TYR A 511 -9.17 8.64 19.37
C TYR A 511 -8.69 9.32 18.07
N LYS A 512 -9.32 9.04 16.93
CA LYS A 512 -8.97 9.62 15.62
C LYS A 512 -9.50 11.04 15.37
N ASN A 513 -10.49 11.49 16.14
CA ASN A 513 -11.10 12.81 15.93
C ASN A 513 -10.37 13.94 16.67
N ASN A 514 -9.58 13.62 17.71
CA ASN A 514 -8.73 14.58 18.38
C ASN A 514 -7.40 14.84 17.64
N SER A 515 -7.06 14.04 16.62
CA SER A 515 -5.96 14.36 15.72
C SER A 515 -6.42 15.32 14.61
N LYS A 516 -6.42 16.64 14.90
CA LYS A 516 -6.30 17.63 13.82
C LYS A 516 -5.01 17.30 13.04
N LYS A 517 -5.13 17.12 11.71
CA LYS A 517 -4.03 16.72 10.82
C LYS A 517 -2.74 17.53 11.04
N PRO A 518 -1.57 16.87 10.85
CA PRO A 518 -0.56 17.46 9.98
C PRO A 518 -0.05 16.50 8.88
N LYS A 519 0.55 17.08 7.85
CA LYS A 519 1.32 16.42 6.77
C LYS A 519 2.46 15.58 7.38
N PRO A 520 2.97 14.51 6.72
CA PRO A 520 4.18 13.84 7.18
C PRO A 520 5.35 14.82 7.03
N ARG A 521 5.77 15.38 8.17
CA ARG A 521 6.99 16.16 8.39
C ARG A 521 7.67 15.51 9.59
N VAL A 522 9.00 15.66 9.71
CA VAL A 522 9.86 15.18 10.83
C VAL A 522 9.24 15.40 12.22
N SER A 523 8.31 16.36 12.34
CA SER A 523 7.45 16.57 13.49
C SER A 523 6.76 15.32 14.06
N SER A 524 6.46 14.28 13.27
CA SER A 524 5.80 13.07 13.82
C SER A 524 6.69 12.24 14.76
N PHE A 525 8.02 12.31 14.59
CA PHE A 525 8.98 11.64 15.48
C PHE A 525 9.45 12.54 16.61
N LEU A 526 9.32 13.87 16.41
CA LEU A 526 9.62 14.86 17.44
C LEU A 526 8.46 15.08 18.42
N SER A 527 7.20 14.82 18.02
CA SER A 527 6.02 15.03 18.85
C SER A 527 5.84 13.97 19.96
N SER A 528 6.72 13.99 20.96
CA SER A 528 6.20 13.86 22.33
C SER A 528 5.45 15.16 22.64
N SER A 529 4.48 15.15 23.54
CA SER A 529 3.52 16.25 23.78
C SER A 529 4.12 17.63 24.12
N TYR A 530 5.45 17.82 24.12
CA TYR A 530 6.13 19.05 24.56
C TYR A 530 7.31 19.56 23.70
N ILE A 531 7.84 18.82 22.72
CA ILE A 531 9.04 19.24 21.96
C ILE A 531 8.79 19.18 20.44
N GLU A 532 8.93 20.29 19.74
CA GLU A 532 8.84 20.35 18.28
C GLU A 532 10.16 20.86 17.67
N GLU A 533 10.39 20.65 16.36
CA GLU A 533 11.59 21.16 15.65
C GLU A 533 11.80 22.68 15.86
N LYS A 534 10.71 23.45 15.91
CA LYS A 534 10.71 24.90 16.19
C LYS A 534 11.29 25.25 17.56
N ASP A 535 11.37 24.28 18.47
CA ASP A 535 11.93 24.44 19.81
C ASP A 535 13.45 24.29 19.85
N PHE A 536 14.06 23.77 18.79
CA PHE A 536 15.51 23.66 18.68
C PHE A 536 16.16 25.00 18.38
N PRO A 537 17.45 25.19 18.74
CA PRO A 537 18.21 26.35 18.30
C PRO A 537 18.24 26.43 16.77
N GLN A 538 18.23 27.65 16.21
CA GLN A 538 18.25 27.84 14.75
C GLN A 538 19.43 27.13 14.08
N THR A 539 20.60 27.09 14.74
CA THR A 539 21.77 26.34 14.27
C THR A 539 21.49 24.84 14.11
N ILE A 540 20.77 24.22 15.05
CA ILE A 540 20.39 22.80 14.95
C ILE A 540 19.29 22.59 13.90
N GLN A 541 18.34 23.53 13.76
CA GLN A 541 17.35 23.48 12.68
C GLN A 541 17.99 23.55 11.29
N ASN A 542 19.06 24.35 11.14
CA ASN A 542 19.79 24.46 9.87
C ASN A 542 20.52 23.15 9.53
N ILE A 543 21.09 22.48 10.54
CA ILE A 543 21.63 21.12 10.39
C ILE A 543 20.51 20.12 10.04
N PHE A 544 19.31 20.31 10.56
CA PHE A 544 18.16 19.48 10.20
C PHE A 544 17.67 19.67 8.76
N LYS A 545 17.84 20.88 8.23
CA LYS A 545 17.39 21.27 6.89
C LYS A 545 18.38 20.94 5.76
N GLY A 546 19.57 20.43 6.10
CA GLY A 546 20.53 19.95 5.10
C GLY A 546 21.40 21.01 4.45
N VAL A 547 21.59 22.19 5.06
CA VAL A 547 22.35 23.31 4.49
C VAL A 547 23.81 23.31 4.99
N PHE A 548 24.59 22.27 4.68
CA PHE A 548 26.01 22.18 5.10
C PHE A 548 26.84 21.26 4.21
N VAL A 549 28.17 21.37 4.34
CA VAL A 549 29.18 20.69 3.49
C VAL A 549 29.74 19.40 4.13
N GLU A 550 29.58 19.19 5.45
CA GLU A 550 30.15 18.05 6.19
C GLU A 550 29.07 17.11 6.79
N PRO A 551 28.56 16.11 6.05
CA PRO A 551 27.43 15.28 6.48
C PRO A 551 27.74 14.33 7.63
N GLU A 552 28.94 13.75 7.71
CA GLU A 552 29.30 12.90 8.84
C GLU A 552 29.38 13.67 10.16
N ARG A 553 29.90 14.90 10.11
CA ARG A 553 30.01 15.76 11.29
C ARG A 553 28.64 16.26 11.74
N ALA A 554 27.77 16.57 10.78
CA ALA A 554 26.37 16.88 11.06
C ALA A 554 25.64 15.71 11.74
N ALA A 555 25.86 14.48 11.26
CA ALA A 555 25.31 13.28 11.88
C ALA A 555 25.78 13.12 13.33
N GLU A 556 27.09 13.29 13.59
CA GLU A 556 27.64 13.21 14.94
C GLU A 556 27.07 14.27 15.90
N ILE A 557 26.88 15.51 15.42
CA ILE A 557 26.25 16.58 16.20
C ILE A 557 24.80 16.21 16.54
N LEU A 558 24.04 15.67 15.58
CA LEU A 558 22.65 15.27 15.79
C LEU A 558 22.51 14.07 16.72
N ILE A 559 23.38 13.05 16.60
CA ILE A 559 23.43 11.90 17.52
C ILE A 559 23.59 12.40 18.96
N ASN A 560 24.60 13.24 19.19
CA ASN A 560 24.88 13.80 20.51
C ASN A 560 23.76 14.72 21.00
N PHE A 561 23.12 15.47 20.11
CA PHE A 561 21.96 16.31 20.42
C PHE A 561 20.76 15.53 20.92
N PHE A 562 20.31 14.50 20.19
CA PHE A 562 19.13 13.74 20.61
C PHE A 562 19.39 12.89 21.84
N ARG A 563 20.54 12.23 21.91
CA ARG A 563 20.91 11.49 23.10
C ARG A 563 21.02 12.40 24.31
N GLY A 564 21.63 13.58 24.16
CA GLY A 564 21.75 14.56 25.23
C GLY A 564 20.39 15.13 25.68
N LEU A 565 19.42 15.29 24.78
CA LEU A 565 18.02 15.56 25.13
C LEU A 565 17.39 14.39 25.88
N GLY A 566 17.67 13.17 25.44
CA GLY A 566 17.36 11.89 26.10
C GLY A 566 17.71 11.88 27.59
N GLU A 567 18.95 12.25 27.88
CA GLU A 567 19.53 12.20 29.23
C GLU A 567 19.07 13.38 30.12
N ASN A 568 18.84 14.57 29.56
CA ASN A 568 18.74 15.81 30.37
C ASN A 568 17.37 16.53 30.32
N VAL A 569 16.51 16.14 29.39
CA VAL A 569 15.24 16.84 29.10
C VAL A 569 14.07 15.86 29.05
N SER A 570 14.23 14.73 28.37
CA SER A 570 13.14 13.77 28.16
C SER A 570 13.68 12.40 27.75
N SER A 571 13.24 11.32 28.39
CA SER A 571 13.67 9.94 28.10
C SER A 571 13.18 9.37 26.76
N PHE A 572 12.59 10.19 25.87
CA PHE A 572 11.98 9.80 24.59
C PHE A 572 12.94 9.67 23.40
N TYR A 573 14.25 9.73 23.61
CA TYR A 573 15.23 9.56 22.53
C TYR A 573 16.07 8.31 22.77
N SER A 574 15.41 7.14 22.72
CA SER A 574 16.07 5.83 22.70
C SER A 574 16.97 5.68 21.46
N GLN A 575 17.86 4.68 21.48
CA GLN A 575 18.77 4.42 20.36
C GLN A 575 18.00 4.19 19.05
N GLU A 576 16.91 3.42 19.10
CA GLU A 576 16.07 3.12 17.95
C GLU A 576 15.39 4.37 17.38
N GLN A 577 14.96 5.29 18.26
CA GLN A 577 14.33 6.54 17.86
C GLN A 577 15.36 7.50 17.24
N VAL A 578 16.55 7.59 17.81
CA VAL A 578 17.65 8.40 17.25
C VAL A 578 18.06 7.85 15.89
N GLU A 579 18.11 6.52 15.73
CA GLU A 579 18.39 5.88 14.46
C GLU A 579 17.32 6.19 13.40
N LEU A 580 16.04 6.14 13.76
CA LEU A 580 14.95 6.48 12.85
C LEU A 580 14.99 7.96 12.43
N ILE A 581 15.20 8.88 13.38
CA ILE A 581 15.33 10.32 13.13
C ILE A 581 16.50 10.60 12.18
N LEU A 582 17.64 9.95 12.40
CA LEU A 582 18.84 10.14 11.57
C LEU A 582 18.73 9.49 10.20
N LYS A 583 18.05 8.34 10.06
CA LYS A 583 17.74 7.75 8.75
C LYS A 583 16.87 8.69 7.93
N GLU A 584 15.82 9.25 8.53
CA GLU A 584 14.97 10.22 7.84
C GLU A 584 15.68 11.52 7.48
N TRP A 585 16.58 11.99 8.35
CA TRP A 585 17.42 13.16 8.09
C TRP A 585 18.41 12.89 6.95
N ASN A 586 19.07 11.73 6.96
CA ASN A 586 20.06 11.33 5.96
C ASN A 586 19.46 11.19 4.55
N LEU A 587 18.21 10.71 4.46
CA LEU A 587 17.45 10.64 3.20
C LEU A 587 17.13 12.01 2.57
N ARG A 588 17.24 13.10 3.33
CA ARG A 588 16.92 14.47 2.87
C ARG A 588 18.16 15.27 2.48
N ASN A 589 19.35 14.83 2.87
CA ASN A 589 20.58 15.54 2.60
C ASN A 589 21.12 15.21 1.20
N THR A 590 21.63 16.23 0.50
CA THR A 590 22.25 16.12 -0.83
C THR A 590 23.49 15.23 -0.84
N SER A 591 24.20 15.15 0.29
CA SER A 591 25.34 14.25 0.52
C SER A 591 25.01 13.28 1.64
N MET A 592 24.81 12.01 1.30
CA MET A 592 24.42 10.96 2.25
C MET A 592 25.65 10.41 2.99
N VAL A 593 25.51 10.21 4.31
CA VAL A 593 26.38 9.29 5.06
C VAL A 593 25.93 7.87 4.74
N SER A 594 26.84 6.91 4.53
CA SER A 594 26.40 5.52 4.33
C SER A 594 25.62 5.01 5.54
N GLU A 595 24.58 4.20 5.31
CA GLU A 595 23.74 3.68 6.40
C GLU A 595 24.56 2.87 7.41
N GLU A 596 25.58 2.15 6.94
CA GLU A 596 26.51 1.40 7.80
C GLU A 596 27.31 2.32 8.73
N VAL A 597 27.89 3.40 8.19
CA VAL A 597 28.67 4.37 8.99
C VAL A 597 27.76 5.10 9.98
N LEU A 598 26.54 5.44 9.58
CA LEU A 598 25.56 6.09 10.45
C LEU A 598 25.14 5.17 11.60
N ALA A 599 24.81 3.91 11.30
CA ALA A 599 24.44 2.91 12.30
C ALA A 599 25.60 2.62 13.27
N GLN A 600 26.83 2.48 12.76
CA GLN A 600 28.02 2.30 13.60
C GLN A 600 28.26 3.49 14.53
N LYS A 601 28.14 4.73 14.04
CA LYS A 601 28.30 5.94 14.86
C LYS A 601 27.21 6.05 15.94
N ILE A 602 25.96 5.72 15.62
CA ILE A 602 24.86 5.70 16.60
C ILE A 602 25.15 4.65 17.68
N HIS A 603 25.42 3.41 17.28
CA HIS A 603 25.67 2.31 18.20
C HIS A 603 26.86 2.60 19.12
N SER A 604 28.00 3.02 18.54
CA SER A 604 29.20 3.41 19.29
C SER A 604 28.94 4.55 20.27
N ASN A 605 28.10 5.52 19.88
CA ASN A 605 27.71 6.57 20.79
C ASN A 605 26.93 5.99 21.98
N PHE A 606 25.83 5.28 21.75
CA PHE A 606 24.96 4.75 22.81
C PHE A 606 25.61 3.71 23.73
N MET A 607 26.68 3.03 23.30
CA MET A 607 27.49 2.16 24.16
C MET A 607 28.29 2.90 25.25
N ARG A 608 28.48 4.22 25.13
CA ARG A 608 29.19 5.02 26.14
C ARG A 608 28.30 5.28 27.37
N LYS A 609 28.90 5.53 28.54
CA LYS A 609 28.15 5.83 29.78
C LYS A 609 27.36 7.15 29.77
N LYS A 610 27.78 8.16 28.99
CA LYS A 610 27.13 9.48 28.87
C LYS A 610 27.23 10.01 27.44
N ALA A 611 26.29 10.86 27.04
CA ALA A 611 26.34 11.58 25.77
C ALA A 611 27.61 12.43 25.68
N GLN A 612 28.19 12.52 24.49
CA GLN A 612 29.33 13.41 24.29
C GLN A 612 28.89 14.88 24.29
N LEU A 613 29.83 15.75 24.66
CA LEU A 613 29.62 17.19 24.65
C LEU A 613 29.37 17.68 23.21
N ILE A 614 28.25 18.38 23.05
CA ILE A 614 27.92 19.07 21.80
C ILE A 614 28.64 20.42 21.79
N PRO A 615 29.23 20.84 20.65
CA PRO A 615 29.84 22.15 20.54
C PRO A 615 28.86 23.26 20.97
N PRO A 616 29.35 24.32 21.65
CA PRO A 616 28.51 25.45 21.97
C PRO A 616 28.04 26.16 20.69
N LEU A 617 26.86 26.77 20.71
CA LEU A 617 26.22 27.40 19.54
C LEU A 617 27.09 28.47 18.86
N ASN A 618 28.02 29.08 19.58
CA ASN A 618 28.99 30.05 19.07
C ASN A 618 30.32 29.43 18.62
N SER A 619 30.41 28.09 18.54
CA SER A 619 31.60 27.38 18.10
C SER A 619 31.90 27.68 16.63
N GLU A 620 33.18 27.84 16.33
CA GLU A 620 33.68 28.00 14.97
C GLU A 620 33.35 26.80 14.06
N ILE A 621 33.05 25.63 14.64
CA ILE A 621 32.59 24.43 13.92
C ILE A 621 31.31 24.74 13.13
N TYR A 622 30.32 25.37 13.76
CA TYR A 622 29.06 25.72 13.10
C TYR A 622 29.25 26.79 12.01
N LYS A 623 30.24 27.68 12.19
CA LYS A 623 30.60 28.71 11.22
C LYS A 623 31.23 28.09 9.97
N LYS A 624 32.16 27.15 10.14
CA LYS A 624 32.78 26.38 9.04
C LYS A 624 31.76 25.53 8.28
N MET A 625 30.77 24.97 8.99
CA MET A 625 29.69 24.19 8.37
C MET A 625 28.63 25.05 7.64
N GLY A 626 28.62 26.38 7.81
CA GLY A 626 27.63 27.26 7.19
C GLY A 626 26.23 27.23 7.84
N VAL A 627 26.10 26.71 9.06
CA VAL A 627 24.80 26.44 9.71
C VAL A 627 24.47 27.41 10.85
N CYS A 628 25.33 28.37 11.15
CA CYS A 628 25.10 29.35 12.22
C CYS A 628 23.75 30.06 12.05
N GLY A 629 22.83 29.88 13.01
CA GLY A 629 21.61 30.67 13.08
C GLY A 629 21.75 31.87 14.02
N GLU A 630 20.75 32.75 14.06
CA GLU A 630 20.74 33.97 14.90
C GLU A 630 21.06 33.68 16.38
N ASN A 631 20.63 32.52 16.88
CA ASN A 631 20.90 32.08 18.26
C ASN A 631 22.40 31.90 18.57
N ALA A 632 23.26 31.67 17.56
CA ALA A 632 24.71 31.57 17.72
C ALA A 632 25.38 32.90 18.13
N LEU A 633 24.71 34.03 17.84
CA LEU A 633 25.19 35.39 18.11
C LEU A 633 24.71 35.92 19.47
N THR A 634 23.76 35.24 20.11
CA THR A 634 23.17 35.69 21.38
C THR A 634 23.98 35.17 22.58
N LYS A 635 24.45 36.08 23.45
CA LYS A 635 25.26 35.73 24.65
C LYS A 635 24.51 34.94 25.74
N LYS A 636 23.23 34.59 25.57
CA LYS A 636 22.34 34.10 26.64
C LYS A 636 22.44 32.59 26.94
N THR A 637 22.59 31.73 25.93
CA THR A 637 22.72 30.27 26.15
C THR A 637 23.59 29.65 25.07
N LYS A 638 24.79 29.19 25.46
CA LYS A 638 25.74 28.57 24.54
C LYS A 638 25.46 27.08 24.30
N ASN A 639 24.85 26.36 25.24
CA ASN A 639 24.60 24.92 25.10
C ASN A 639 23.25 24.64 24.39
N PRO A 640 23.24 23.87 23.28
CA PRO A 640 22.02 23.53 22.53
C PRO A 640 20.94 22.80 23.35
N ILE A 641 21.32 21.88 24.25
CA ILE A 641 20.40 21.10 25.10
C ILE A 641 19.76 22.03 26.14
N THR A 642 20.56 22.88 26.78
CA THR A 642 20.07 23.85 27.78
C THR A 642 19.08 24.85 27.18
N TYR A 643 19.30 25.25 25.93
CA TYR A 643 18.37 26.11 25.19
C TYR A 643 16.97 25.47 25.09
N VAL A 644 16.91 24.20 24.67
CA VAL A 644 15.66 23.45 24.55
C VAL A 644 14.99 23.27 25.92
N LYS A 645 15.77 22.91 26.95
CA LYS A 645 15.29 22.77 28.33
C LYS A 645 14.62 24.04 28.84
N ASN A 646 15.22 25.21 28.60
CA ASN A 646 14.66 26.49 29.03
C ASN A 646 13.38 26.87 28.27
N LYS A 647 13.34 26.58 26.96
CA LYS A 647 12.16 26.85 26.13
C LYS A 647 10.96 25.98 26.54
N ILE A 648 11.20 24.72 26.88
CA ILE A 648 10.15 23.82 27.40
C ILE A 648 9.65 24.26 28.76
N LYS A 649 10.56 24.62 29.70
CA LYS A 649 10.16 25.15 31.01
C LYS A 649 9.25 26.38 30.88
N LYS A 650 9.52 27.26 29.92
CA LYS A 650 8.69 28.43 29.63
C LYS A 650 7.30 28.03 29.13
N LYS A 651 7.21 27.10 28.17
CA LYS A 651 5.93 26.59 27.65
C LYS A 651 5.06 25.95 28.74
N ILE A 652 5.66 25.11 29.60
CA ILE A 652 4.94 24.47 30.71
C ILE A 652 4.37 25.53 31.67
N LYS A 653 5.12 26.60 31.94
CA LYS A 653 4.64 27.71 32.76
C LYS A 653 3.47 28.45 32.11
N GLU A 654 3.53 28.69 30.80
CA GLU A 654 2.46 29.37 30.03
C GLU A 654 1.19 28.51 29.93
N GLU A 655 1.32 27.19 29.80
CA GLU A 655 0.17 26.27 29.77
C GLU A 655 -0.54 26.20 31.11
N LYS A 656 0.19 26.13 32.23
CA LYS A 656 -0.41 26.16 33.58
C LYS A 656 -1.23 27.43 33.81
N ILE A 657 -0.71 28.58 33.39
CA ILE A 657 -1.42 29.87 33.50
C ILE A 657 -2.70 29.87 32.65
N LYS A 658 -2.69 29.23 31.47
CA LYS A 658 -3.91 29.10 30.63
C LYS A 658 -4.94 28.18 31.25
N GLU A 659 -4.52 27.06 31.84
CA GLU A 659 -5.42 26.13 32.52
C GLU A 659 -6.10 26.76 33.74
N GLU A 660 -5.38 27.59 34.50
CA GLU A 660 -5.94 28.36 35.63
C GLU A 660 -7.01 29.36 35.16
N LYS A 661 -6.75 30.12 34.08
CA LYS A 661 -7.74 31.05 33.51
C LYS A 661 -9.01 30.35 33.03
N ILE A 662 -8.88 29.19 32.38
CA ILE A 662 -10.02 28.40 31.91
C ILE A 662 -10.86 27.87 33.08
N LYS A 663 -10.22 27.53 34.22
CA LYS A 663 -10.95 27.15 35.43
C LYS A 663 -11.73 28.33 36.02
N GLU A 664 -11.14 29.52 36.07
CA GLU A 664 -11.82 30.72 36.57
C GLU A 664 -13.04 31.12 35.72
N GLU A 665 -12.94 31.01 34.39
CA GLU A 665 -14.07 31.29 33.48
C GLU A 665 -15.22 30.29 33.67
N LYS A 666 -14.92 29.00 33.82
CA LYS A 666 -15.95 27.98 34.06
C LYS A 666 -16.70 28.19 35.38
N ILE A 667 -15.97 28.60 36.43
CA ILE A 667 -16.59 28.92 37.72
C ILE A 667 -17.53 30.14 37.59
N LYS A 668 -17.17 31.14 36.78
CA LYS A 668 -18.06 32.27 36.49
C LYS A 668 -19.30 31.86 35.71
N GLU A 669 -19.17 31.01 34.69
CA GLU A 669 -20.31 30.51 33.91
C GLU A 669 -21.28 29.67 34.73
N GLU A 670 -20.78 28.86 35.66
CA GLU A 670 -21.63 28.08 36.57
C GLU A 670 -22.42 28.97 37.52
N LYS A 671 -21.80 30.01 38.09
CA LYS A 671 -22.52 30.99 38.93
C LYS A 671 -23.64 31.72 38.17
N ILE A 672 -23.38 32.13 36.92
CA ILE A 672 -24.39 32.77 36.07
C ILE A 672 -25.56 31.83 35.76
N LYS A 673 -25.29 30.53 35.57
CA LYS A 673 -26.34 29.53 35.36
C LYS A 673 -27.18 29.31 36.62
N GLU A 674 -26.56 29.26 37.80
CA GLU A 674 -27.26 29.11 39.07
C GLU A 674 -28.17 30.29 39.37
N GLU A 675 -27.74 31.52 39.06
CA GLU A 675 -28.58 32.72 39.20
C GLU A 675 -29.78 32.69 38.26
N LYS A 676 -29.59 32.32 36.99
CA LYS A 676 -30.71 32.18 36.03
C LYS A 676 -31.73 31.12 36.45
N ILE A 677 -31.27 29.99 36.99
CA ILE A 677 -32.15 28.93 37.49
C ILE A 677 -32.93 29.40 38.74
N LYS A 678 -32.35 30.27 39.57
CA LYS A 678 -33.07 30.89 40.69
C LYS A 678 -34.14 31.86 40.21
N GLU A 679 -33.85 32.70 39.22
CA GLU A 679 -34.82 33.64 38.65
C GLU A 679 -36.00 32.93 37.98
N GLU A 680 -35.75 31.84 37.25
CA GLU A 680 -36.81 31.02 36.62
C GLU A 680 -37.69 30.25 37.62
N LYS A 681 -37.21 30.04 38.85
CA LYS A 681 -38.02 29.42 39.93
C LYS A 681 -38.85 30.42 40.72
N ILE A 682 -38.52 31.71 40.63
CA ILE A 682 -39.21 32.80 41.32
C ILE A 682 -40.35 33.37 40.44
N LYS A 683 -40.22 33.28 39.11
CA LYS A 683 -41.31 33.51 38.15
C LYS A 683 -42.23 32.30 38.05
#